data_AF-A0AAV8EGG7-F1
#
_entry.id   AF-A0AAV8EGG7-F1
#
_cell.length_a   1.000
_cell.length_b   1.000
_cell.length_c   1.000
_cell.angle_alpha   90.00
_cell.angle_beta   90.00
_cell.angle_gamma   90.00
#
_symmetry.space_group_name_H-M   'P 1'
#
loop_
_entity.id
_entity.type
_entity.pdbx_description
1 polymer ?
#
loop_
_entity_poly.entity_id
_entity_poly.type
_entity_poly.pdbx_seq_one_letter_code
_entity_poly.pdbx_strand_id
1 'polypeptide(L)'
;MVKCWLDAQVDLHLSHLLKGGGAISYDRRSNEDQMSGSLSGGGENMSVSPVSSGSWPYQILDQQPRDMASLLQKLHSSEMVHEAVSRSCREQHRQIQMRMMLGDVSNLLDLLWSWISPSESDWDDNLRPSGDPEMMRFGTHLVLVLRYIIDVELKEVIREKLETIGDRILHLYVMYLFSQQHEELVGVYASQLARHLCVDLFVQMMELRLNSSMVVKHKLFLSAVEYLPFSSEDNYKACFEEIIDRVLSRSRETKPSKKDADVAEHHRLQSLEKAMVIQWLCFTPPSTIKDFQGISVMLLVKALMHSNILFREFALISTWRVPETPIGAHKLLAFLSEPLQQPKDNLLSMDDPDVSDNLHEFEDWHAYYSWDATYRKWLKTESENGTVPPDDISSEEKDAPIAFARETLSSALPLLIREGDPWLSAAQESTFSSTEHVFLELHAVAMLCLPSRECVTPDATHCAALTSALYSSVSEEVVLHRHLHVDVTISSEDSSCIDVTLRCLAVEGDGLGLHEANDGGLLATVMADGFKGELNQFQSGVAMEISRIDAWYSDDNHVAGPPAIHVVRGLCRRCCIPEIILRCMQVAGYLSQAGDSVETCEKLIELVASSDYGILHLLSQRQLQEFLSLQRDLMLHQMILEEEAIAMDA
;
A
#
# COMPACT_ATOMS: atom_id res chain seq x y z
N MET A 1 51.24 15.85 -44.06
CA MET A 1 50.04 16.18 -43.27
C MET A 1 48.90 15.33 -43.82
N VAL A 2 48.30 14.46 -43.02
CA VAL A 2 47.13 13.68 -43.45
C VAL A 2 45.96 14.65 -43.46
N LYS A 3 45.38 14.91 -44.64
CA LYS A 3 44.21 15.78 -44.77
C LYS A 3 42.96 15.00 -44.40
N CYS A 4 42.05 15.63 -43.66
CA CYS A 4 40.80 15.02 -43.21
C CYS A 4 39.60 15.45 -44.08
N TRP A 5 38.44 14.82 -43.85
CA TRP A 5 37.20 15.16 -44.55
C TRP A 5 36.78 16.62 -44.32
N LEU A 6 37.04 17.19 -43.14
CA LEU A 6 36.76 18.60 -42.87
C LEU A 6 37.64 19.52 -43.73
N ASP A 7 38.92 19.17 -43.93
CA ASP A 7 39.81 19.91 -44.85
C ASP A 7 39.26 19.86 -46.28
N ALA A 8 38.68 18.72 -46.69
CA ALA A 8 38.06 18.59 -48.01
C ALA A 8 36.77 19.42 -48.13
N GLN A 9 35.97 19.56 -47.08
CA GLN A 9 34.79 20.45 -47.07
C GLN A 9 35.19 21.93 -47.17
N VAL A 10 36.23 22.33 -46.43
CA VAL A 10 36.78 23.69 -46.49
C VAL A 10 37.32 23.98 -47.89
N ASP A 11 38.09 23.07 -48.47
CA ASP A 11 38.61 23.19 -49.83
C ASP A 11 37.47 23.24 -50.88
N LEU A 12 36.41 22.46 -50.70
CA LEU A 12 35.23 22.48 -51.58
C LEU A 12 34.50 23.83 -51.49
N HIS A 13 34.31 24.37 -50.29
CA HIS A 13 33.68 25.68 -50.09
C HIS A 13 34.55 26.83 -50.66
N LEU A 14 35.86 26.79 -50.43
CA LEU A 14 36.82 27.75 -51.00
C LEU A 14 36.85 27.67 -52.54
N SER A 15 36.76 26.48 -53.11
CA SER A 15 36.70 26.29 -54.57
C SER A 15 35.40 26.82 -55.18
N HIS A 16 34.28 26.76 -54.45
CA HIS A 16 33.01 27.35 -54.86
C HIS A 16 33.02 28.88 -54.78
N LEU A 17 33.64 29.45 -53.73
CA LEU A 17 33.85 30.89 -53.61
C LEU A 17 34.77 31.44 -54.73
N LEU A 18 35.80 30.68 -55.10
CA LEU A 18 36.70 31.02 -56.22
C LEU A 18 36.03 30.89 -57.60
N LYS A 19 35.06 29.98 -57.77
CA LYS A 19 34.27 29.84 -59.01
C LYS A 19 33.09 30.81 -59.11
N GLY A 20 32.59 31.32 -57.97
CA GLY A 20 31.51 32.31 -57.90
C GLY A 20 31.96 33.78 -57.89
N GLY A 21 33.27 34.04 -57.84
CA GLY A 21 33.85 35.38 -57.69
C GLY A 21 34.02 36.17 -58.99
N GLY A 22 32.92 36.49 -59.68
CA GLY A 22 32.85 37.66 -60.55
C GLY A 22 32.40 38.87 -59.72
N ALA A 23 33.36 39.70 -59.28
CA ALA A 23 33.18 41.03 -58.67
C ALA A 23 32.26 41.14 -57.43
N ILE A 24 32.87 41.20 -56.23
CA ILE A 24 32.35 42.06 -55.15
C ILE A 24 33.48 42.97 -54.71
N SER A 25 33.41 44.21 -55.20
CA SER A 25 34.12 45.37 -54.69
C SER A 25 33.66 45.65 -53.26
N TYR A 26 34.54 45.48 -52.28
CA TYR A 26 34.48 46.29 -51.07
C TYR A 26 35.52 47.40 -51.18
N ASP A 27 34.99 48.60 -51.08
CA ASP A 27 35.58 49.91 -51.18
C ASP A 27 36.75 50.10 -50.18
N ARG A 28 37.96 50.37 -50.71
CA ARG A 28 38.96 51.18 -50.00
C ARG A 28 39.88 51.88 -51.00
N ARG A 29 39.45 53.06 -51.44
CA ARG A 29 40.31 54.06 -52.07
C ARG A 29 41.43 54.49 -51.10
N SER A 30 42.67 54.34 -51.53
CA SER A 30 43.72 55.36 -51.35
C SER A 30 44.91 55.08 -52.28
N ASN A 31 45.04 55.97 -53.26
CA ASN A 31 46.25 56.51 -53.90
C ASN A 31 47.18 55.60 -54.74
N GLU A 32 47.25 55.93 -56.05
CA GLU A 32 48.47 56.33 -56.80
C GLU A 32 49.25 55.12 -57.37
N ASP A 33 49.77 55.06 -58.58
CA ASP A 33 49.79 55.91 -59.78
C ASP A 33 50.29 55.03 -60.95
N GLN A 34 49.86 55.35 -62.18
CA GLN A 34 50.53 55.18 -63.49
C GLN A 34 51.38 53.92 -63.86
N MET A 35 51.03 53.28 -64.99
CA MET A 35 51.71 53.45 -66.31
C MET A 35 51.77 52.16 -67.17
N SER A 36 51.03 52.21 -68.30
CA SER A 36 51.28 51.64 -69.66
C SER A 36 51.83 50.23 -69.89
N GLY A 37 51.18 49.48 -70.81
CA GLY A 37 51.83 48.41 -71.58
C GLY A 37 50.89 47.48 -72.36
N SER A 38 50.66 47.81 -73.63
CA SER A 38 49.85 47.17 -74.68
C SER A 38 49.98 45.64 -74.92
N LEU A 39 48.85 45.05 -75.39
CA LEU A 39 48.63 44.14 -76.55
C LEU A 39 49.73 43.09 -76.86
N SER A 40 49.51 41.78 -77.05
CA SER A 40 48.47 41.04 -77.76
C SER A 40 48.96 39.58 -77.90
N GLY A 41 48.07 38.63 -78.22
CA GLY A 41 48.48 37.37 -78.89
C GLY A 41 47.90 36.11 -78.27
N GLY A 42 46.91 35.53 -78.96
CA GLY A 42 46.24 34.30 -78.57
C GLY A 42 47.13 33.05 -78.64
N GLY A 43 46.70 32.05 -77.88
CA GLY A 43 47.20 30.69 -77.92
C GLY A 43 46.34 29.86 -76.98
N GLU A 44 45.53 28.98 -77.55
CA GLU A 44 44.78 27.94 -76.84
C GLU A 44 45.69 27.25 -75.83
N ASN A 45 45.42 27.47 -74.55
CA ASN A 45 46.01 26.68 -73.49
C ASN A 45 44.92 26.36 -72.49
N MET A 46 44.67 25.06 -72.36
CA MET A 46 43.91 24.41 -71.31
C MET A 46 44.21 25.12 -69.98
N SER A 47 43.25 25.91 -69.47
CA SER A 47 43.41 26.64 -68.22
C SER A 47 43.30 25.65 -67.05
N VAL A 48 44.38 24.91 -66.82
CA VAL A 48 44.66 24.32 -65.51
C VAL A 48 45.04 25.50 -64.62
N SER A 49 44.06 26.05 -63.91
CA SER A 49 44.35 26.97 -62.81
C SER A 49 45.33 26.29 -61.85
N PRO A 50 46.36 27.00 -61.34
CA PRO A 50 47.30 26.41 -60.41
C PRO A 50 46.53 26.08 -59.12
N VAL A 51 46.30 24.79 -58.91
CA VAL A 51 45.89 24.25 -57.61
C VAL A 51 46.95 24.75 -56.63
N SER A 52 46.54 25.59 -55.68
CA SER A 52 47.39 25.98 -54.57
C SER A 52 47.98 24.71 -53.98
N SER A 53 49.29 24.68 -53.75
CA SER A 53 50.09 23.50 -53.39
C SER A 53 49.68 22.82 -52.07
N GLY A 54 48.56 23.23 -51.49
CA GLY A 54 47.94 22.71 -50.29
C GLY A 54 46.48 22.26 -50.44
N SER A 55 45.83 22.28 -51.62
CA SER A 55 44.41 21.87 -51.80
C SER A 55 44.22 20.45 -52.36
N TRP A 56 43.11 19.78 -52.08
CA TRP A 56 42.80 18.44 -52.63
C TRP A 56 42.54 18.49 -54.17
N PRO A 57 42.95 17.47 -54.95
CA PRO A 57 42.61 17.39 -56.37
C PRO A 57 41.09 17.39 -56.62
N TYR A 58 40.63 18.12 -57.63
CA TYR A 58 39.19 18.33 -57.90
C TYR A 58 38.40 17.02 -58.12
N GLN A 59 39.01 16.03 -58.77
CA GLN A 59 38.42 14.70 -58.97
C GLN A 59 38.20 13.94 -57.66
N ILE A 60 39.04 14.19 -56.65
CA ILE A 60 38.93 13.56 -55.33
C ILE A 60 37.92 14.31 -54.46
N LEU A 61 37.85 15.64 -54.58
CA LEU A 61 36.85 16.48 -53.93
C LEU A 61 35.42 16.08 -54.32
N ASP A 62 35.16 15.82 -55.60
CA ASP A 62 33.81 15.45 -56.07
C ASP A 62 33.37 14.04 -55.62
N GLN A 63 34.33 13.19 -55.23
CA GLN A 63 34.08 11.85 -54.68
C GLN A 63 34.00 11.83 -53.13
N GLN A 64 34.21 12.98 -52.47
CA GLN A 64 34.05 13.07 -51.03
C GLN A 64 32.56 13.19 -50.65
N PRO A 65 32.14 12.55 -49.54
CA PRO A 65 30.78 12.71 -49.02
C PRO A 65 30.46 14.18 -48.78
N ARG A 66 29.26 14.64 -49.16
CA ARG A 66 28.86 16.05 -49.04
C ARG A 66 28.24 16.42 -47.71
N ASP A 67 27.65 15.44 -47.03
CA ASP A 67 27.05 15.60 -45.72
C ASP A 67 27.52 14.49 -44.76
N MET A 68 27.21 14.69 -43.48
CA MET A 68 27.58 13.75 -42.42
C MET A 68 26.93 12.37 -42.64
N ALA A 69 25.69 12.32 -43.13
CA ALA A 69 24.98 11.08 -43.40
C ALA A 69 25.69 10.23 -44.46
N SER A 70 26.09 10.84 -45.57
CA SER A 70 26.83 10.19 -46.65
C SER A 70 28.23 9.76 -46.19
N LEU A 71 28.87 10.53 -45.30
CA LEU A 71 30.17 10.17 -44.73
C LEU A 71 30.05 8.91 -43.88
N LEU A 72 29.08 8.89 -42.96
CA LEU A 72 28.83 7.75 -42.10
C LEU A 72 28.41 6.53 -42.91
N GLN A 73 27.54 6.69 -43.92
CA GLN A 73 27.17 5.60 -44.81
C GLN A 73 28.40 5.01 -45.52
N LYS A 74 29.28 5.85 -46.06
CA LYS A 74 30.54 5.42 -46.69
C LYS A 74 31.46 4.67 -45.73
N LEU A 75 31.52 5.08 -44.45
CA LEU A 75 32.31 4.37 -43.43
C LEU A 75 31.76 2.97 -43.11
N HIS A 76 30.44 2.76 -43.21
CA HIS A 76 29.81 1.47 -42.94
C HIS A 76 29.77 0.53 -44.15
N SER A 77 29.60 1.05 -45.37
CA SER A 77 29.27 0.26 -46.56
C SER A 77 30.38 0.17 -47.63
N SER A 78 31.49 0.89 -47.47
CA SER A 78 32.56 0.91 -48.47
C SER A 78 33.54 -0.26 -48.27
N GLU A 79 33.67 -1.11 -49.28
CA GLU A 79 34.68 -2.20 -49.35
C GLU A 79 36.13 -1.70 -49.17
N MET A 80 36.39 -0.44 -49.52
CA MET A 80 37.72 0.18 -49.46
C MET A 80 38.09 0.71 -48.05
N VAL A 81 37.25 0.51 -47.03
CA VAL A 81 37.51 0.98 -45.66
C VAL A 81 38.33 -0.07 -44.91
N HIS A 82 39.39 0.39 -44.23
CA HIS A 82 40.27 -0.48 -43.45
C HIS A 82 39.46 -1.28 -42.41
N GLU A 83 39.75 -2.58 -42.25
CA GLU A 83 38.98 -3.48 -41.38
C GLU A 83 38.86 -2.96 -39.94
N ALA A 84 39.93 -2.35 -39.41
CA ALA A 84 39.90 -1.70 -38.10
C ALA A 84 38.83 -0.60 -37.98
N VAL A 85 38.61 0.19 -39.03
CA VAL A 85 37.58 1.24 -39.06
C VAL A 85 36.19 0.63 -39.16
N SER A 86 36.02 -0.41 -39.97
CA SER A 86 34.75 -1.15 -40.06
C SER A 86 34.37 -1.80 -38.72
N ARG A 87 35.36 -2.37 -38.01
CA ARG A 87 35.18 -2.93 -36.67
C ARG A 87 34.83 -1.85 -35.66
N SER A 88 35.54 -0.71 -35.66
CA SER A 88 35.24 0.39 -34.76
C SER A 88 33.87 1.02 -35.01
N CYS A 89 33.38 1.07 -36.25
CA CYS A 89 32.02 1.55 -36.54
C CYS A 89 30.93 0.68 -35.89
N ARG A 90 31.23 -0.59 -35.57
CA ARG A 90 30.29 -1.49 -34.89
C ARG A 90 30.34 -1.37 -33.37
N GLU A 91 31.34 -0.72 -32.80
CA GLU A 91 31.45 -0.51 -31.35
C GLU A 91 30.29 0.38 -30.84
N GLN A 92 29.67 0.00 -29.72
CA GLN A 92 28.46 0.65 -29.20
C GLN A 92 28.64 2.17 -29.02
N HIS A 93 29.77 2.61 -28.45
CA HIS A 93 30.06 4.03 -28.25
C HIS A 93 30.19 4.81 -29.57
N ARG A 94 30.70 4.19 -30.63
CA ARG A 94 30.76 4.81 -31.97
C ARG A 94 29.37 4.90 -32.58
N GLN A 95 28.54 3.86 -32.43
CA GLN A 95 27.15 3.90 -32.90
C GLN A 95 26.37 5.03 -32.22
N ILE A 96 26.55 5.23 -30.91
CA ILE A 96 25.97 6.36 -30.17
C ILE A 96 26.47 7.70 -30.74
N GLN A 97 27.78 7.90 -30.86
CA GLN A 97 28.37 9.13 -31.40
C GLN A 97 27.82 9.47 -32.78
N MET A 98 27.76 8.48 -33.67
CA MET A 98 27.28 8.66 -35.05
C MET A 98 25.81 9.07 -35.09
N ARG A 99 24.94 8.48 -34.25
CA ARG A 99 23.51 8.87 -34.17
C ARG A 99 23.31 10.26 -33.57
N MET A 100 24.09 10.61 -32.54
CA MET A 100 24.06 11.96 -31.96
C MET A 100 24.49 13.02 -32.98
N MET A 101 25.53 12.75 -33.79
CA MET A 101 25.97 13.66 -34.86
C MET A 101 24.92 13.88 -35.95
N LEU A 102 24.04 12.90 -36.18
CA LEU A 102 22.93 12.99 -37.12
C LEU A 102 21.67 13.65 -36.53
N GLY A 103 21.63 13.91 -35.21
CA GLY A 103 20.45 14.41 -34.52
C GLY A 103 19.30 13.39 -34.44
N ASP A 104 19.58 12.11 -34.69
CA ASP A 104 18.58 11.04 -34.78
C ASP A 104 18.35 10.40 -33.40
N VAL A 105 17.75 11.19 -32.49
CA VAL A 105 17.52 10.81 -31.10
C VAL A 105 16.54 9.64 -30.98
N SER A 106 15.50 9.58 -31.82
CA SER A 106 14.52 8.49 -31.78
C SER A 106 15.17 7.13 -31.99
N ASN A 107 15.96 6.97 -33.06
CA ASN A 107 16.61 5.70 -33.34
C ASN A 107 17.74 5.39 -32.36
N LEU A 108 18.35 6.42 -31.75
CA LEU A 108 19.31 6.22 -30.67
C LEU A 108 18.65 5.59 -29.44
N LEU A 109 17.47 6.06 -29.05
CA LEU A 109 16.71 5.48 -27.94
C LEU A 109 16.27 4.04 -28.24
N ASP A 110 15.81 3.76 -29.47
CA ASP A 110 15.47 2.40 -29.90
C ASP A 110 16.67 1.45 -29.82
N LEU A 111 17.82 1.92 -30.28
CA LEU A 111 19.06 1.14 -30.27
C LEU A 111 19.50 0.85 -28.82
N LEU A 112 19.48 1.86 -27.95
CA LEU A 112 19.81 1.69 -26.54
C LEU A 112 18.86 0.72 -25.85
N TRP A 113 17.55 0.87 -26.08
CA TRP A 113 16.54 -0.05 -25.56
C TRP A 113 16.80 -1.48 -26.02
N SER A 114 17.11 -1.70 -27.31
CA SER A 114 17.39 -3.04 -27.84
C SER A 114 18.60 -3.73 -27.21
N TRP A 115 19.53 -2.97 -26.61
CA TRP A 115 20.70 -3.52 -25.94
C TRP A 115 20.46 -3.87 -24.48
N ILE A 116 19.47 -3.23 -23.83
CA ILE A 116 19.22 -3.38 -22.40
C ILE A 116 17.89 -4.06 -22.09
N SER A 117 16.98 -4.14 -23.06
CA SER A 117 15.64 -4.70 -22.87
C SER A 117 15.75 -6.16 -22.41
N PRO A 118 15.07 -6.55 -21.31
CA PRO A 118 15.05 -7.93 -20.85
C PRO A 118 14.38 -8.85 -21.88
N SER A 119 14.78 -10.12 -21.90
CA SER A 119 14.16 -11.11 -22.78
C SER A 119 12.74 -11.45 -22.31
N GLU A 120 11.84 -11.88 -23.20
CA GLU A 120 10.43 -12.15 -22.84
C GLU A 120 10.27 -13.18 -21.70
N SER A 121 11.26 -14.04 -21.47
CA SER A 121 11.29 -15.00 -20.34
C SER A 121 11.71 -14.41 -18.99
N ASP A 122 12.33 -13.23 -18.96
CA ASP A 122 12.91 -12.63 -17.74
C ASP A 122 11.91 -11.74 -16.99
N TRP A 123 10.73 -11.46 -17.56
CA TRP A 123 9.69 -10.67 -16.88
C TRP A 123 8.99 -11.45 -15.76
N ASP A 124 8.91 -12.78 -15.88
CA ASP A 124 8.29 -13.66 -14.88
C ASP A 124 9.24 -13.99 -13.71
N ASP A 125 10.56 -13.86 -13.88
CA ASP A 125 11.56 -14.21 -12.85
C ASP A 125 12.07 -12.94 -12.15
N ASN A 126 11.25 -12.43 -11.23
CA ASN A 126 11.55 -11.41 -10.20
C ASN A 126 12.86 -10.62 -10.38
N LEU A 127 12.74 -9.47 -11.06
CA LEU A 127 13.47 -8.22 -10.75
C LEU A 127 15.00 -8.23 -10.95
N ARG A 128 15.57 -9.11 -11.78
CA ARG A 128 16.97 -8.99 -12.19
C ARG A 128 17.08 -8.50 -13.63
N PRO A 129 17.35 -7.20 -13.84
CA PRO A 129 17.72 -6.68 -15.15
C PRO A 129 18.91 -7.48 -15.70
N SER A 130 18.72 -8.14 -16.83
CA SER A 130 19.74 -9.00 -17.48
C SER A 130 20.66 -8.24 -18.44
N GLY A 131 20.47 -6.93 -18.59
CA GLY A 131 21.28 -6.06 -19.45
C GLY A 131 22.63 -5.65 -18.84
N ASP A 132 23.55 -5.14 -19.70
CA ASP A 132 24.84 -4.59 -19.27
C ASP A 132 24.64 -3.37 -18.34
N PRO A 133 25.10 -3.40 -17.07
CA PRO A 133 24.93 -2.31 -16.11
C PRO A 133 25.48 -0.96 -16.58
N GLU A 134 26.60 -0.96 -17.30
CA GLU A 134 27.22 0.28 -17.79
C GLU A 134 26.38 0.91 -18.90
N MET A 135 25.79 0.08 -19.78
CA MET A 135 24.89 0.56 -20.82
C MET A 135 23.56 1.05 -20.24
N MET A 136 23.01 0.38 -19.22
CA MET A 136 21.81 0.85 -18.50
C MET A 136 22.05 2.22 -17.85
N ARG A 137 23.19 2.37 -17.15
CA ARG A 137 23.59 3.64 -16.55
C ARG A 137 23.76 4.72 -17.59
N PHE A 138 24.49 4.44 -18.67
CA PHE A 138 24.73 5.40 -19.76
C PHE A 138 23.41 5.84 -20.40
N GLY A 139 22.55 4.88 -20.78
CA GLY A 139 21.25 5.16 -21.40
C GLY A 139 20.37 6.03 -20.50
N THR A 140 20.31 5.73 -19.20
CA THR A 140 19.58 6.52 -18.20
C THR A 140 20.08 7.97 -18.15
N HIS A 141 21.38 8.17 -17.97
CA HIS A 141 21.94 9.53 -17.89
C HIS A 141 21.77 10.30 -19.21
N LEU A 142 21.88 9.61 -20.35
CA LEU A 142 21.60 10.22 -21.64
C LEU A 142 20.14 10.67 -21.74
N VAL A 143 19.16 9.83 -21.34
CA VAL A 143 17.74 10.20 -21.32
C VAL A 143 17.51 11.44 -20.46
N LEU A 144 18.10 11.50 -19.26
CA LEU A 144 17.99 12.67 -18.36
C LEU A 144 18.55 13.94 -18.99
N VAL A 145 19.73 13.86 -19.60
CA VAL A 145 20.36 14.99 -20.30
C VAL A 145 19.52 15.43 -21.49
N LEU A 146 18.98 14.48 -22.27
CA LEU A 146 18.11 14.76 -23.41
C LEU A 146 16.82 15.46 -22.96
N ARG A 147 16.19 15.01 -21.86
CA ARG A 147 15.01 15.68 -21.28
C ARG A 147 15.29 17.10 -20.81
N TYR A 148 16.49 17.37 -20.32
CA TYR A 148 16.88 18.71 -19.87
C TYR A 148 17.23 19.66 -21.03
N ILE A 149 17.91 19.16 -22.06
CA ILE A 149 18.39 19.99 -23.18
C ILE A 149 17.31 20.21 -24.25
N ILE A 150 16.44 19.23 -24.46
CA ILE A 150 15.39 19.28 -25.50
C ILE A 150 14.15 19.96 -24.90
N ASP A 151 14.14 21.29 -24.93
CA ASP A 151 13.00 22.12 -24.50
C ASP A 151 12.13 22.58 -25.70
N VAL A 152 10.85 22.88 -25.40
CA VAL A 152 9.62 23.25 -26.16
C VAL A 152 9.62 23.34 -27.70
N GLU A 153 10.70 23.70 -28.40
CA GLU A 153 10.71 24.06 -29.83
C GLU A 153 11.00 22.89 -30.82
N LEU A 154 11.22 21.66 -30.36
CA LEU A 154 11.52 20.49 -31.22
C LEU A 154 10.40 19.44 -31.27
N LYS A 155 10.33 18.74 -32.41
CA LYS A 155 9.28 17.81 -32.86
C LYS A 155 8.66 16.97 -31.73
N GLU A 156 7.34 17.06 -31.56
CA GLU A 156 6.48 16.21 -30.70
C GLU A 156 6.88 14.72 -30.69
N VAL A 157 7.29 14.18 -31.85
CA VAL A 157 7.72 12.79 -32.03
C VAL A 157 8.92 12.41 -31.14
N ILE A 158 9.87 13.33 -30.91
CA ILE A 158 11.04 13.06 -30.06
C ILE A 158 10.64 13.08 -28.58
N ARG A 159 9.70 13.98 -28.21
CA ARG A 159 9.16 14.09 -26.86
C ARG A 159 8.42 12.80 -26.47
N GLU A 160 7.51 12.34 -27.32
CA GLU A 160 6.76 11.10 -27.11
C GLU A 160 7.70 9.88 -26.98
N LYS A 161 8.75 9.80 -27.80
CA LYS A 161 9.79 8.76 -27.69
C LYS A 161 10.58 8.83 -26.38
N LEU A 162 10.90 10.04 -25.92
CA LEU A 162 11.59 10.24 -24.64
C LEU A 162 10.70 9.90 -23.45
N GLU A 163 9.40 10.14 -23.52
CA GLU A 163 8.46 9.72 -22.49
C GLU A 163 8.31 8.19 -22.51
N THR A 164 7.97 7.61 -23.66
CA THR A 164 7.71 6.17 -23.77
C THR A 164 8.95 5.28 -23.56
N ILE A 165 9.98 5.44 -24.38
CA ILE A 165 11.20 4.60 -24.30
C ILE A 165 12.11 5.09 -23.18
N GLY A 166 12.20 6.41 -22.97
CA GLY A 166 13.01 6.94 -21.89
C GLY A 166 12.51 6.51 -20.51
N ASP A 167 11.18 6.45 -20.27
CA ASP A 167 10.65 5.92 -19.00
C ASP A 167 10.97 4.43 -18.85
N ARG A 168 10.93 3.63 -19.91
CA ARG A 168 11.32 2.21 -19.84
C ARG A 168 12.80 2.04 -19.46
N ILE A 169 13.69 2.84 -20.05
CA ILE A 169 15.13 2.83 -19.74
C ILE A 169 15.35 3.23 -18.26
N LEU A 170 14.70 4.32 -17.82
CA LEU A 170 14.77 4.80 -16.43
C LEU A 170 14.23 3.77 -15.44
N HIS A 171 13.05 3.22 -15.71
CA HIS A 171 12.41 2.19 -14.90
C HIS A 171 13.32 0.98 -14.71
N LEU A 172 13.89 0.46 -15.81
CA LEU A 172 14.81 -0.68 -15.76
C LEU A 172 16.03 -0.38 -14.88
N TYR A 173 16.59 0.82 -14.98
CA TYR A 173 17.73 1.22 -14.16
C TYR A 173 17.37 1.42 -12.68
N VAL A 174 16.19 1.95 -12.37
CA VAL A 174 15.70 2.04 -10.98
C VAL A 174 15.54 0.64 -10.38
N MET A 175 14.96 -0.30 -11.14
CA MET A 175 14.87 -1.71 -10.73
C MET A 175 16.24 -2.36 -10.56
N TYR A 176 17.21 -2.03 -11.41
CA TYR A 176 18.59 -2.45 -11.23
C TYR A 176 19.16 -1.94 -9.91
N LEU A 177 19.05 -0.64 -9.62
CA LEU A 177 19.53 -0.04 -8.36
C LEU A 177 18.88 -0.70 -7.13
N PHE A 178 17.56 -0.92 -7.19
CA PHE A 178 16.81 -1.59 -6.14
C PHE A 178 17.25 -3.06 -5.94
N SER A 179 17.56 -3.78 -7.03
CA SER A 179 18.10 -5.14 -6.97
C SER A 179 19.49 -5.21 -6.33
N GLN A 180 20.28 -4.14 -6.49
CA GLN A 180 21.63 -4.00 -5.93
C GLN A 180 21.64 -3.41 -4.51
N GLN A 181 20.47 -3.22 -3.87
CA GLN A 181 20.35 -2.64 -2.52
C GLN A 181 20.88 -1.19 -2.43
N HIS A 182 20.69 -0.43 -3.51
CA HIS A 182 20.96 1.01 -3.56
C HIS A 182 19.66 1.81 -3.44
N GLU A 183 18.88 1.54 -2.38
CA GLU A 183 17.60 2.24 -2.14
C GLU A 183 17.77 3.76 -2.05
N GLU A 184 18.91 4.25 -1.57
CA GLU A 184 19.22 5.68 -1.48
C GLU A 184 19.27 6.43 -2.82
N LEU A 185 19.46 5.72 -3.94
CA LEU A 185 19.55 6.34 -5.27
C LEU A 185 18.22 6.28 -6.05
N VAL A 186 17.26 5.48 -5.58
CA VAL A 186 16.01 5.21 -6.28
C VAL A 186 15.24 6.50 -6.61
N GLY A 187 15.08 7.40 -5.66
CA GLY A 187 14.31 8.64 -5.79
C GLY A 187 14.85 9.60 -6.83
N VAL A 188 16.18 9.66 -6.99
CA VAL A 188 16.84 10.51 -7.99
C VAL A 188 16.33 10.19 -9.39
N TYR A 189 16.17 8.90 -9.70
CA TYR A 189 15.76 8.44 -11.02
C TYR A 189 14.25 8.22 -11.13
N ALA A 190 13.61 7.71 -10.07
CA ALA A 190 12.17 7.43 -10.06
C ALA A 190 11.33 8.72 -10.16
N SER A 191 11.79 9.83 -9.57
CA SER A 191 11.12 11.15 -9.67
C SER A 191 11.03 11.70 -11.10
N GLN A 192 11.81 11.13 -12.03
CA GLN A 192 11.84 11.55 -13.43
C GLN A 192 10.82 10.78 -14.28
N LEU A 193 10.21 9.72 -13.76
CA LEU A 193 9.21 8.92 -14.46
C LEU A 193 7.85 9.64 -14.53
N ALA A 194 7.01 9.25 -15.49
CA ALA A 194 5.60 9.62 -15.46
C ALA A 194 4.93 9.25 -14.12
N ARG A 195 3.97 10.07 -13.69
CA ARG A 195 3.27 9.95 -12.39
C ARG A 195 2.88 8.50 -12.04
N HIS A 196 2.10 7.85 -12.91
CA HIS A 196 1.61 6.48 -12.67
C HIS A 196 2.74 5.47 -12.49
N LEU A 197 3.77 5.51 -13.36
CA LEU A 197 4.93 4.62 -13.26
C LEU A 197 5.74 4.85 -11.99
N CYS A 198 5.92 6.12 -11.59
CA CYS A 198 6.63 6.47 -10.36
C CYS A 198 5.89 5.92 -9.12
N VAL A 199 4.58 6.15 -9.06
CA VAL A 199 3.73 5.68 -7.96
C VAL A 199 3.75 4.15 -7.87
N ASP A 200 3.44 3.46 -8.97
CA ASP A 200 3.39 2.00 -8.99
C ASP A 200 4.74 1.37 -8.62
N LEU A 201 5.85 1.97 -9.08
CA LEU A 201 7.20 1.52 -8.77
C LEU A 201 7.50 1.60 -7.27
N PHE A 202 7.24 2.75 -6.63
CA PHE A 202 7.45 2.90 -5.20
C PHE A 202 6.56 1.99 -4.38
N VAL A 203 5.29 1.85 -4.74
CA VAL A 203 4.35 0.93 -4.09
C VAL A 203 4.89 -0.51 -4.14
N GLN A 204 5.31 -0.98 -5.32
CA GLN A 204 5.90 -2.31 -5.49
C GLN A 204 7.18 -2.48 -4.67
N MET A 205 8.10 -1.51 -4.68
CA MET A 205 9.34 -1.57 -3.91
C MET A 205 9.09 -1.60 -2.40
N MET A 206 8.11 -0.84 -1.91
CA MET A 206 7.73 -0.83 -0.49
C MET A 206 7.10 -2.16 -0.07
N GLU A 207 6.24 -2.75 -0.91
CA GLU A 207 5.68 -4.10 -0.69
C GLU A 207 6.79 -5.16 -0.61
N LEU A 208 7.75 -5.13 -1.52
CA LEU A 208 8.89 -6.07 -1.55
C LEU A 208 9.84 -5.89 -0.35
N ARG A 209 9.90 -4.70 0.25
CA ARG A 209 10.73 -4.40 1.43
C ARG A 209 9.97 -4.50 2.75
N LEU A 210 8.71 -4.96 2.77
CA LEU A 210 7.92 -5.10 4.01
C LEU A 210 8.65 -5.91 5.09
N ASN A 211 9.31 -7.01 4.71
CA ASN A 211 10.03 -7.86 5.68
C ASN A 211 11.52 -7.52 5.83
N SER A 212 11.98 -6.43 5.24
CA SER A 212 13.38 -5.99 5.34
C SER A 212 13.68 -5.25 6.65
N SER A 213 14.98 -5.05 6.94
CA SER A 213 15.41 -4.32 8.13
C SER A 213 14.94 -2.86 8.11
N MET A 214 14.79 -2.27 9.30
CA MET A 214 14.36 -0.88 9.45
C MET A 214 15.27 0.10 8.70
N VAL A 215 16.58 -0.18 8.64
CA VAL A 215 17.55 0.66 7.91
C VAL A 215 17.26 0.68 6.41
N VAL A 216 16.96 -0.48 5.81
CA VAL A 216 16.65 -0.57 4.37
C VAL A 216 15.34 0.15 4.05
N LYS A 217 14.31 -0.05 4.87
CA LYS A 217 13.04 0.67 4.74
C LYS A 217 13.24 2.19 4.85
N HIS A 218 13.98 2.63 5.87
CA HIS A 218 14.24 4.05 6.08
C HIS A 218 14.97 4.68 4.88
N LYS A 219 15.95 3.98 4.28
CA LYS A 219 16.59 4.47 3.04
C LYS A 219 15.59 4.66 1.90
N LEU A 220 14.68 3.71 1.68
CA LEU A 220 13.68 3.81 0.62
C LEU A 220 12.68 4.95 0.89
N PHE A 221 12.26 5.10 2.15
CA PHE A 221 11.42 6.22 2.59
C PHE A 221 12.11 7.57 2.31
N LEU A 222 13.36 7.76 2.75
CA LEU A 222 14.12 8.98 2.47
C LEU A 222 14.23 9.27 0.97
N SER A 223 14.53 8.23 0.20
CA SER A 223 14.61 8.29 -1.26
C SER A 223 13.30 8.81 -1.89
N ALA A 224 12.14 8.46 -1.35
CA ALA A 224 10.87 8.98 -1.83
C ALA A 224 10.64 10.44 -1.39
N VAL A 225 10.76 10.73 -0.10
CA VAL A 225 10.37 12.03 0.48
C VAL A 225 11.35 13.16 0.09
N GLU A 226 12.63 12.87 -0.13
CA GLU A 226 13.60 13.90 -0.55
C GLU A 226 13.41 14.35 -2.01
N TYR A 227 12.87 13.49 -2.87
CA TYR A 227 12.80 13.72 -4.33
C TYR A 227 11.38 13.92 -4.86
N LEU A 228 10.35 13.59 -4.08
CA LEU A 228 8.95 13.81 -4.43
C LEU A 228 8.32 14.87 -3.52
N PRO A 229 7.44 15.73 -4.05
CA PRO A 229 6.61 16.58 -3.18
C PRO A 229 5.72 15.70 -2.31
N PHE A 230 5.43 16.15 -1.09
CA PHE A 230 4.53 15.42 -0.19
C PHE A 230 3.12 15.32 -0.79
N SER A 231 2.53 16.48 -1.10
CA SER A 231 1.30 16.64 -1.87
C SER A 231 1.57 17.52 -3.09
N SER A 232 0.81 17.31 -4.18
CA SER A 232 0.98 18.04 -5.44
C SER A 232 -0.34 18.62 -5.92
N GLU A 233 -0.38 19.92 -6.22
CA GLU A 233 -1.48 20.54 -6.98
C GLU A 233 -1.40 20.22 -8.48
N ASP A 234 -0.20 19.82 -8.95
CA ASP A 234 0.05 19.44 -10.34
C ASP A 234 -0.29 17.96 -10.55
N ASN A 235 -1.36 17.71 -11.32
CA ASN A 235 -1.84 16.37 -11.65
C ASN A 235 -0.85 15.54 -12.47
N TYR A 236 0.18 16.13 -13.06
CA TYR A 236 1.15 15.44 -13.91
C TYR A 236 2.35 14.85 -13.15
N LYS A 237 2.53 15.19 -11.86
CA LYS A 237 3.65 14.72 -11.04
C LYS A 237 3.20 13.78 -9.95
N ALA A 238 4.01 12.75 -9.68
CA ALA A 238 3.81 11.88 -8.54
C ALA A 238 4.08 12.64 -7.23
N CYS A 239 3.32 12.31 -6.20
CA CYS A 239 3.54 12.79 -4.84
C CYS A 239 3.65 11.61 -3.86
N PHE A 240 4.28 11.87 -2.72
CA PHE A 240 4.47 10.86 -1.69
C PHE A 240 3.15 10.43 -1.03
N GLU A 241 2.22 11.36 -0.86
CA GLU A 241 0.88 11.07 -0.32
C GLU A 241 0.13 10.02 -1.15
N GLU A 242 0.15 10.14 -2.48
CA GLU A 242 -0.49 9.18 -3.38
C GLU A 242 0.15 7.77 -3.29
N ILE A 243 1.48 7.71 -3.16
CA ILE A 243 2.20 6.45 -2.95
C ILE A 243 1.73 5.78 -1.66
N ILE A 244 1.67 6.55 -0.57
CA ILE A 244 1.25 6.07 0.73
C ILE A 244 -0.20 5.59 0.69
N ASP A 245 -1.12 6.38 0.15
CA ASP A 245 -2.54 5.99 0.07
C ASP A 245 -2.72 4.70 -0.76
N ARG A 246 -1.96 4.55 -1.84
CA ARG A 246 -1.94 3.33 -2.67
C ARG A 246 -1.35 2.14 -1.91
N VAL A 247 -0.26 2.33 -1.16
CA VAL A 247 0.35 1.30 -0.30
C VAL A 247 -0.61 0.85 0.79
N LEU A 248 -1.31 1.77 1.46
CA LEU A 248 -2.29 1.46 2.49
C LEU A 248 -3.50 0.71 1.90
N SER A 249 -4.01 1.15 0.75
CA SER A 249 -5.10 0.47 0.04
C SER A 249 -4.72 -0.95 -0.35
N ARG A 250 -3.57 -1.14 -1.02
CA ARG A 250 -3.10 -2.46 -1.47
C ARG A 250 -2.73 -3.39 -0.33
N SER A 251 -2.32 -2.85 0.83
CA SER A 251 -2.03 -3.68 2.00
C SER A 251 -3.23 -4.48 2.51
N ARG A 252 -4.45 -3.97 2.26
CA ARG A 252 -5.71 -4.59 2.68
C ARG A 252 -6.26 -5.58 1.66
N GLU A 253 -5.74 -5.60 0.43
CA GLU A 253 -6.13 -6.55 -0.61
C GLU A 253 -5.78 -7.98 -0.19
N THR A 254 -6.67 -8.92 -0.50
CA THR A 254 -6.48 -10.32 -0.15
C THR A 254 -5.50 -10.96 -1.13
N LYS A 255 -4.37 -11.46 -0.61
CA LYS A 255 -3.41 -12.18 -1.43
C LYS A 255 -3.86 -13.64 -1.58
N PRO A 256 -3.78 -14.23 -2.78
CA PRO A 256 -4.19 -15.62 -2.98
C PRO A 256 -3.33 -16.56 -2.13
N SER A 257 -3.99 -17.43 -1.38
CA SER A 257 -3.31 -18.47 -0.62
C SER A 257 -2.53 -19.44 -1.53
N LYS A 258 -1.33 -19.84 -1.10
CA LYS A 258 -0.60 -20.93 -1.75
C LYS A 258 -1.36 -22.24 -1.48
N LYS A 259 -1.60 -23.04 -2.52
CA LYS A 259 -2.52 -24.19 -2.55
C LYS A 259 -2.34 -25.32 -1.51
N ASP A 260 -1.41 -25.22 -0.56
CA ASP A 260 -1.16 -26.23 0.49
C ASP A 260 -0.93 -25.63 1.89
N ALA A 261 -1.15 -24.32 2.09
CA ALA A 261 -0.93 -23.64 3.36
C ALA A 261 -2.16 -23.73 4.28
N ASP A 262 -1.94 -23.87 5.59
CA ASP A 262 -2.98 -23.67 6.60
C ASP A 262 -3.54 -22.26 6.46
N VAL A 263 -4.82 -22.20 6.13
CA VAL A 263 -5.53 -20.96 5.78
C VAL A 263 -5.62 -20.03 7.00
N ALA A 264 -5.76 -20.57 8.21
CA ALA A 264 -5.79 -19.77 9.44
C ALA A 264 -4.41 -19.13 9.72
N GLU A 265 -3.33 -19.89 9.54
CA GLU A 265 -1.96 -19.38 9.65
C GLU A 265 -1.67 -18.35 8.54
N HIS A 266 -2.23 -18.53 7.35
CA HIS A 266 -2.12 -17.56 6.28
C HIS A 266 -2.74 -16.20 6.66
N HIS A 267 -3.94 -16.18 7.23
CA HIS A 267 -4.58 -14.94 7.71
C HIS A 267 -3.80 -14.31 8.87
N ARG A 268 -3.23 -15.14 9.76
CA ARG A 268 -2.33 -14.67 10.82
C ARG A 268 -1.13 -13.93 10.23
N LEU A 269 -0.48 -14.48 9.21
CA LEU A 269 0.65 -13.84 8.52
C LEU A 269 0.21 -12.61 7.72
N GLN A 270 -0.94 -12.65 7.04
CA GLN A 270 -1.50 -11.48 6.36
C GLN A 270 -1.77 -10.33 7.34
N SER A 271 -2.30 -10.62 8.54
CA SER A 271 -2.53 -9.60 9.57
C SER A 271 -1.22 -8.92 10.01
N LEU A 272 -0.12 -9.69 10.07
CA LEU A 272 1.20 -9.15 10.34
C LEU A 272 1.68 -8.26 9.18
N GLU A 273 1.54 -8.71 7.94
CA GLU A 273 1.91 -7.91 6.77
C GLU A 273 1.14 -6.59 6.68
N LYS A 274 -0.18 -6.61 6.90
CA LYS A 274 -1.05 -5.43 7.02
C LYS A 274 -0.50 -4.46 8.08
N ALA A 275 -0.16 -4.96 9.26
CA ALA A 275 0.40 -4.15 10.34
C ALA A 275 1.79 -3.56 10.00
N MET A 276 2.62 -4.28 9.23
CA MET A 276 3.96 -3.84 8.86
C MET A 276 3.99 -2.61 7.95
N VAL A 277 2.88 -2.33 7.25
CA VAL A 277 2.75 -1.16 6.38
C VAL A 277 2.75 0.15 7.18
N ILE A 278 2.19 0.15 8.39
CA ILE A 278 2.15 1.33 9.26
C ILE A 278 3.55 1.85 9.59
N GLN A 279 4.58 1.00 9.56
CA GLN A 279 5.96 1.42 9.81
C GLN A 279 6.43 2.51 8.83
N TRP A 280 5.93 2.52 7.60
CA TRP A 280 6.27 3.56 6.61
C TRP A 280 5.81 4.96 7.03
N LEU A 281 4.69 5.03 7.76
CA LEU A 281 4.11 6.26 8.28
C LEU A 281 4.74 6.73 9.58
N CYS A 282 5.34 5.82 10.35
CA CYS A 282 6.03 6.14 11.60
C CYS A 282 7.44 6.70 11.40
N PHE A 283 7.95 6.81 10.17
CA PHE A 283 9.25 7.41 9.91
C PHE A 283 9.20 8.94 10.00
N THR A 284 10.20 9.53 10.65
CA THR A 284 10.34 10.98 10.72
C THR A 284 11.05 11.50 9.46
N PRO A 285 10.44 12.42 8.70
CA PRO A 285 11.11 13.09 7.59
C PRO A 285 12.34 13.87 8.08
N PRO A 286 13.42 13.96 7.28
CA PRO A 286 14.58 14.77 7.63
C PRO A 286 14.23 16.26 7.71
N SER A 287 14.85 16.97 8.66
CA SER A 287 14.63 18.41 8.89
C SER A 287 15.07 19.31 7.73
N THR A 288 15.71 18.75 6.71
CA THR A 288 16.06 19.42 5.45
C THR A 288 14.85 19.67 4.55
N ILE A 289 13.76 18.92 4.74
CA ILE A 289 12.53 19.08 3.96
C ILE A 289 11.73 20.26 4.49
N LYS A 290 11.16 21.03 3.55
CA LYS A 290 10.24 22.12 3.87
C LYS A 290 9.00 21.56 4.56
N ASP A 291 8.62 22.14 5.68
CA ASP A 291 7.44 21.73 6.47
C ASP A 291 7.50 20.27 6.99
N PHE A 292 8.70 19.80 7.36
CA PHE A 292 8.86 18.44 7.90
C PHE A 292 7.97 18.17 9.13
N GLN A 293 7.66 19.19 9.94
CA GLN A 293 6.77 19.05 11.10
C GLN A 293 5.32 18.79 10.67
N GLY A 294 4.78 19.58 9.72
CA GLY A 294 3.45 19.35 9.19
C GLY A 294 3.32 17.97 8.52
N ILE A 295 4.32 17.60 7.72
CA ILE A 295 4.39 16.26 7.09
C ILE A 295 4.41 15.15 8.15
N SER A 296 5.18 15.31 9.25
CA SER A 296 5.24 14.31 10.32
C SER A 296 3.87 14.12 10.98
N VAL A 297 3.15 15.22 11.23
CA VAL A 297 1.80 15.19 11.79
C VAL A 297 0.82 14.49 10.83
N MET A 298 0.85 14.82 9.55
CA MET A 298 -0.02 14.19 8.54
C MET A 298 0.23 12.68 8.43
N LEU A 299 1.49 12.25 8.43
CA LEU A 299 1.84 10.83 8.41
C LEU A 299 1.35 10.11 9.66
N LEU A 300 1.49 10.72 10.85
CA LEU A 300 1.01 10.16 12.10
C LEU A 300 -0.52 10.06 12.16
N VAL A 301 -1.24 11.07 11.65
CA VAL A 301 -2.71 11.03 11.52
C VAL A 301 -3.15 9.90 10.58
N LYS A 302 -2.51 9.77 9.40
CA LYS A 302 -2.78 8.64 8.49
C LYS A 302 -2.47 7.29 9.15
N ALA A 303 -1.41 7.22 9.97
CA ALA A 303 -1.04 6.00 10.70
C ALA A 303 -2.11 5.61 11.71
N LEU A 304 -2.61 6.59 12.47
CA LEU A 304 -3.68 6.42 13.45
C LEU A 304 -4.98 5.94 12.78
N MET A 305 -5.45 6.65 11.76
CA MET A 305 -6.68 6.33 11.04
C MET A 305 -6.62 4.93 10.42
N HIS A 306 -5.53 4.61 9.73
CA HIS A 306 -5.38 3.29 9.10
C HIS A 306 -5.22 2.17 10.14
N SER A 307 -4.57 2.45 11.28
CA SER A 307 -4.47 1.46 12.36
C SER A 307 -5.84 1.14 12.97
N ASN A 308 -6.73 2.13 13.13
CA ASN A 308 -8.11 1.88 13.59
C ASN A 308 -8.89 0.99 12.63
N ILE A 309 -8.72 1.18 11.31
CA ILE A 309 -9.30 0.28 10.30
C ILE A 309 -8.79 -1.15 10.50
N LEU A 310 -7.47 -1.32 10.65
CA LEU A 310 -6.86 -2.63 10.84
C LEU A 310 -7.23 -3.28 12.19
N PHE A 311 -7.35 -2.50 13.27
CA PHE A 311 -7.80 -3.03 14.56
C PHE A 311 -9.21 -3.58 14.48
N ARG A 312 -10.14 -2.90 13.79
CA ARG A 312 -11.48 -3.42 13.50
C ARG A 312 -11.43 -4.77 12.78
N GLU A 313 -10.63 -4.88 11.72
CA GLU A 313 -10.44 -6.13 10.98
C GLU A 313 -9.83 -7.24 11.87
N PHE A 314 -8.75 -6.94 12.59
CA PHE A 314 -8.05 -7.93 13.41
C PHE A 314 -8.92 -8.43 14.58
N ALA A 315 -9.76 -7.56 15.14
CA ALA A 315 -10.69 -7.93 16.20
C ALA A 315 -11.65 -9.02 15.71
N LEU A 316 -12.13 -8.90 14.47
CA LEU A 316 -13.01 -9.84 13.77
C LEU A 316 -12.28 -11.08 13.21
N ILE A 317 -11.03 -11.33 13.61
CA ILE A 317 -10.32 -12.61 13.39
C ILE A 317 -9.92 -13.23 14.74
N SER A 318 -9.77 -12.40 15.77
CA SER A 318 -9.20 -12.79 17.07
C SER A 318 -10.21 -13.19 18.14
N THR A 319 -11.51 -13.30 17.85
CA THR A 319 -12.53 -13.59 18.89
C THR A 319 -12.46 -15.01 19.44
N TRP A 320 -11.76 -15.92 18.80
CA TRP A 320 -11.51 -17.26 19.31
C TRP A 320 -10.74 -17.26 20.65
N ARG A 321 -11.20 -18.09 21.58
CA ARG A 321 -10.63 -18.28 22.92
C ARG A 321 -9.44 -19.25 22.86
N VAL A 322 -8.34 -18.78 22.29
CA VAL A 322 -7.10 -19.56 22.13
C VAL A 322 -5.88 -18.83 22.67
N PRO A 323 -4.81 -19.54 23.07
CA PRO A 323 -3.61 -18.93 23.67
C PRO A 323 -2.85 -17.98 22.73
N GLU A 324 -2.95 -18.15 21.41
CA GLU A 324 -2.20 -17.36 20.44
C GLU A 324 -2.70 -15.92 20.39
N THR A 325 -1.78 -14.96 20.54
CA THR A 325 -2.10 -13.54 20.46
C THR A 325 -2.25 -13.05 19.01
N PRO A 326 -3.13 -12.06 18.76
CA PRO A 326 -3.26 -11.44 17.44
C PRO A 326 -2.01 -10.60 17.12
N ILE A 327 -1.04 -11.21 16.43
CA ILE A 327 0.27 -10.59 16.18
C ILE A 327 0.16 -9.23 15.47
N GLY A 328 -0.75 -9.11 14.50
CA GLY A 328 -0.98 -7.87 13.76
C GLY A 328 -1.32 -6.69 14.69
N ALA A 329 -2.28 -6.90 15.59
CA ALA A 329 -2.70 -5.87 16.55
C ALA A 329 -1.56 -5.47 17.50
N HIS A 330 -0.85 -6.43 18.08
CA HIS A 330 0.30 -6.12 18.94
C HIS A 330 1.43 -5.41 18.19
N LYS A 331 1.62 -5.73 16.91
CA LYS A 331 2.61 -5.06 16.07
C LYS A 331 2.23 -3.60 15.81
N LEU A 332 0.96 -3.31 15.56
CA LEU A 332 0.44 -1.95 15.43
C LEU A 332 0.64 -1.14 16.71
N LEU A 333 0.24 -1.68 17.86
CA LEU A 333 0.42 -1.02 19.15
C LEU A 333 1.90 -0.69 19.40
N ALA A 334 2.80 -1.63 19.09
CA ALA A 334 4.24 -1.39 19.22
C ALA A 334 4.72 -0.24 18.32
N PHE A 335 4.29 -0.18 17.05
CA PHE A 335 4.69 0.90 16.14
C PHE A 335 4.17 2.27 16.53
N LEU A 336 2.99 2.34 17.15
CA LEU A 336 2.37 3.61 17.56
C LEU A 336 2.73 4.06 18.97
N SER A 337 3.30 3.17 19.79
CA SER A 337 3.64 3.43 21.20
C SER A 337 4.55 4.65 21.43
N GLU A 338 5.59 4.82 20.60
CA GLU A 338 6.52 5.96 20.69
C GLU A 338 6.00 7.19 19.94
N PRO A 339 5.51 7.10 18.68
CA PRO A 339 5.00 8.27 17.97
C PRO A 339 3.85 9.00 18.67
N LEU A 340 2.93 8.27 19.32
CA LEU A 340 1.79 8.86 20.03
C LEU A 340 2.14 9.38 21.44
N GLN A 341 3.36 9.16 21.95
CA GLN A 341 3.85 9.79 23.18
C GLN A 341 4.28 11.26 22.99
N GLN A 342 4.42 11.72 21.74
CA GLN A 342 4.65 13.14 21.44
C GLN A 342 3.47 13.99 21.95
N PRO A 343 3.65 15.29 22.25
CA PRO A 343 2.61 16.10 22.87
C PRO A 343 1.33 16.03 22.04
N LYS A 344 0.25 15.47 22.62
CA LYS A 344 -1.07 15.37 21.99
C LYS A 344 -1.56 16.72 21.47
N ASP A 345 -1.10 17.81 22.09
CA ASP A 345 -1.34 19.19 21.67
C ASP A 345 -0.93 19.49 20.22
N ASN A 346 0.11 18.84 19.67
CA ASN A 346 0.50 19.03 18.27
C ASN A 346 -0.46 18.33 17.30
N LEU A 347 -0.99 17.16 17.67
CA LEU A 347 -2.00 16.42 16.89
C LEU A 347 -3.37 17.11 16.94
N LEU A 348 -3.72 17.62 18.13
CA LEU A 348 -5.00 18.30 18.38
C LEU A 348 -5.00 19.77 17.93
N SER A 349 -3.83 20.36 17.66
CA SER A 349 -3.73 21.74 17.14
C SER A 349 -4.36 21.96 15.75
N MET A 350 -4.75 20.88 15.06
CA MET A 350 -5.42 20.92 13.77
C MET A 350 -6.93 21.21 13.87
N ASP A 351 -7.51 21.30 15.07
CA ASP A 351 -8.96 21.55 15.32
C ASP A 351 -9.89 20.64 14.48
N ASP A 352 -9.40 19.46 14.10
CA ASP A 352 -10.13 18.50 13.27
C ASP A 352 -10.86 17.48 14.17
N PRO A 353 -12.21 17.51 14.21
CA PRO A 353 -12.98 16.57 15.04
C PRO A 353 -12.67 15.11 14.71
N ASP A 354 -12.32 14.80 13.45
CA ASP A 354 -12.03 13.44 13.02
C ASP A 354 -10.77 12.88 13.70
N VAL A 355 -9.78 13.71 14.00
CA VAL A 355 -8.52 13.27 14.65
C VAL A 355 -8.76 12.90 16.12
N SER A 356 -9.59 13.67 16.82
CA SER A 356 -9.94 13.40 18.22
C SER A 356 -10.69 12.06 18.35
N ASP A 357 -11.67 11.83 17.47
CA ASP A 357 -12.45 10.60 17.46
C ASP A 357 -11.59 9.37 17.14
N ASN A 358 -10.63 9.52 16.21
CA ASN A 358 -9.69 8.45 15.90
C ASN A 358 -8.72 8.17 17.06
N LEU A 359 -8.30 9.18 17.81
CA LEU A 359 -7.45 8.98 18.99
C LEU A 359 -8.21 8.24 20.10
N HIS A 360 -9.47 8.61 20.31
CA HIS A 360 -10.34 7.93 21.26
C HIS A 360 -10.57 6.46 20.88
N GLU A 361 -10.92 6.18 19.62
CA GLU A 361 -11.02 4.79 19.11
C GLU A 361 -9.71 4.01 19.31
N PHE A 362 -8.56 4.65 19.11
CA PHE A 362 -7.27 3.99 19.34
C PHE A 362 -7.04 3.63 20.81
N GLU A 363 -7.40 4.52 21.75
CA GLU A 363 -7.29 4.24 23.19
C GLU A 363 -8.17 3.06 23.61
N ASP A 364 -9.34 2.93 22.99
CA ASP A 364 -10.24 1.79 23.13
C ASP A 364 -9.66 0.49 22.61
N TRP A 365 -9.02 0.52 21.45
CA TRP A 365 -8.31 -0.64 20.91
C TRP A 365 -7.09 -1.02 21.76
N HIS A 366 -6.34 -0.02 22.22
CA HIS A 366 -5.19 -0.24 23.11
C HIS A 366 -5.64 -0.95 24.40
N ALA A 367 -6.72 -0.49 25.04
CA ALA A 367 -7.28 -1.12 26.22
C ALA A 367 -7.76 -2.56 25.94
N TYR A 368 -8.51 -2.76 24.84
CA TYR A 368 -9.01 -4.08 24.44
C TYR A 368 -7.88 -5.10 24.21
N TYR A 369 -6.88 -4.78 23.38
CA TYR A 369 -5.81 -5.72 23.06
C TYR A 369 -4.80 -5.92 24.21
N SER A 370 -4.66 -4.93 25.09
CA SER A 370 -3.88 -5.11 26.32
C SER A 370 -4.55 -6.12 27.25
N TRP A 371 -5.88 -6.01 27.42
CA TRP A 371 -6.67 -6.98 28.18
C TRP A 371 -6.65 -8.37 27.54
N ASP A 372 -6.87 -8.46 26.22
CA ASP A 372 -6.87 -9.74 25.47
C ASP A 372 -5.54 -10.48 25.63
N ALA A 373 -4.41 -9.77 25.64
CA ALA A 373 -3.11 -10.37 25.89
C ALA A 373 -2.98 -10.96 27.29
N THR A 374 -3.53 -10.31 28.33
CA THR A 374 -3.52 -10.84 29.70
C THR A 374 -4.41 -12.08 29.81
N TYR A 375 -5.61 -12.05 29.22
CA TYR A 375 -6.49 -13.23 29.13
C TYR A 375 -5.79 -14.42 28.44
N ARG A 376 -5.13 -14.19 27.30
CA ARG A 376 -4.45 -15.26 26.57
C ARG A 376 -3.21 -15.79 27.28
N LYS A 377 -2.49 -14.94 28.02
CA LYS A 377 -1.41 -15.40 28.91
C LYS A 377 -1.95 -16.33 29.99
N TRP A 378 -3.06 -15.96 30.64
CA TRP A 378 -3.74 -16.83 31.59
C TRP A 378 -4.12 -18.17 30.94
N LEU A 379 -4.81 -18.14 29.80
CA LEU A 379 -5.25 -19.35 29.10
C LEU A 379 -4.06 -20.24 28.70
N LYS A 380 -2.96 -19.64 28.25
CA LYS A 380 -1.73 -20.35 27.93
C LYS A 380 -1.18 -21.07 29.16
N THR A 381 -0.97 -20.35 30.25
CA THR A 381 -0.40 -20.91 31.48
C THR A 381 -1.31 -21.98 32.09
N GLU A 382 -2.63 -21.78 32.09
CA GLU A 382 -3.59 -22.77 32.56
C GLU A 382 -3.54 -24.04 31.71
N SER A 383 -3.51 -23.91 30.38
CA SER A 383 -3.41 -25.05 29.47
C SER A 383 -2.09 -25.82 29.61
N GLU A 384 -0.96 -25.13 29.79
CA GLU A 384 0.35 -25.73 30.00
C GLU A 384 0.39 -26.51 31.33
N ASN A 385 -0.12 -25.90 32.41
CA ASN A 385 -0.24 -26.55 33.71
C ASN A 385 -1.14 -27.79 33.68
N GLY A 386 -2.24 -27.76 32.91
CA GLY A 386 -3.15 -28.90 32.75
C GLY A 386 -2.51 -30.14 32.10
N THR A 387 -1.39 -29.98 31.39
CA THR A 387 -0.66 -31.11 30.77
C THR A 387 0.31 -31.80 31.73
N VAL A 388 0.60 -31.19 32.89
CA VAL A 388 1.55 -31.68 33.89
C VAL A 388 0.78 -32.31 35.06
N PRO A 389 1.23 -33.46 35.61
CA PRO A 389 0.62 -34.02 36.81
C PRO A 389 0.62 -33.03 37.99
N PRO A 390 -0.45 -32.95 38.81
CA PRO A 390 -0.58 -31.95 39.89
C PRO A 390 0.56 -31.94 40.92
N ASP A 391 1.23 -33.09 41.07
CA ASP A 391 2.34 -33.32 42.00
C ASP A 391 3.68 -32.75 41.48
N ASP A 392 3.80 -32.54 40.17
CA ASP A 392 5.02 -32.06 39.50
C ASP A 392 4.99 -30.54 39.23
N ILE A 393 3.86 -29.87 39.48
CA ILE A 393 3.69 -28.42 39.31
C ILE A 393 4.28 -27.68 40.52
N SER A 394 5.23 -26.78 40.27
CA SER A 394 5.83 -25.93 41.29
C SER A 394 4.83 -24.94 41.92
N SER A 395 5.16 -24.37 43.07
CA SER A 395 4.32 -23.34 43.68
C SER A 395 4.19 -22.08 42.81
N GLU A 396 5.25 -21.69 42.11
CA GLU A 396 5.23 -20.53 41.20
C GLU A 396 4.30 -20.77 40.00
N GLU A 397 4.30 -21.98 39.44
CA GLU A 397 3.39 -22.37 38.36
C GLU A 397 1.93 -22.44 38.82
N LYS A 398 1.67 -22.71 40.11
CA LYS A 398 0.31 -22.66 40.69
C LYS A 398 -0.18 -21.23 40.92
N ASP A 399 0.70 -20.33 41.34
CA ASP A 399 0.34 -18.95 41.68
C ASP A 399 0.24 -18.03 40.43
N ALA A 400 1.03 -18.30 39.39
CA ALA A 400 1.03 -17.52 38.14
C ALA A 400 -0.35 -17.40 37.44
N PRO A 401 -1.10 -18.48 37.18
CA PRO A 401 -2.41 -18.38 36.54
C PRO A 401 -3.43 -17.63 37.41
N ILE A 402 -3.35 -17.74 38.74
CA ILE A 402 -4.21 -16.96 39.66
C ILE A 402 -3.91 -15.47 39.52
N ALA A 403 -2.63 -15.08 39.45
CA ALA A 403 -2.23 -13.70 39.25
C ALA A 403 -2.73 -13.13 37.91
N PHE A 404 -2.53 -13.86 36.80
CA PHE A 404 -3.03 -13.44 35.48
C PHE A 404 -4.55 -13.39 35.42
N ALA A 405 -5.26 -14.31 36.08
CA ALA A 405 -6.72 -14.29 36.16
C ALA A 405 -7.24 -13.04 36.88
N ARG A 406 -6.64 -12.67 38.02
CA ARG A 406 -6.96 -11.42 38.74
C ARG A 406 -6.68 -10.18 37.90
N GLU A 407 -5.53 -10.14 37.23
CA GLU A 407 -5.15 -9.04 36.32
C GLU A 407 -6.15 -8.93 35.16
N THR A 408 -6.57 -10.06 34.59
CA THR A 408 -7.57 -10.10 33.50
C THR A 408 -8.91 -9.51 33.93
N LEU A 409 -9.43 -9.90 35.11
CA LEU A 409 -10.71 -9.37 35.60
C LEU A 409 -10.63 -7.89 35.97
N SER A 410 -9.56 -7.48 36.66
CA SER A 410 -9.36 -6.09 37.07
C SER A 410 -9.18 -5.12 35.90
N SER A 411 -8.57 -5.58 34.79
CA SER A 411 -8.42 -4.78 33.57
C SER A 411 -9.66 -4.78 32.67
N ALA A 412 -10.54 -5.79 32.77
CA ALA A 412 -11.77 -5.87 31.99
C ALA A 412 -12.85 -4.88 32.47
N LEU A 413 -13.02 -4.73 33.79
CA LEU A 413 -14.11 -3.93 34.36
C LEU A 413 -14.08 -2.46 33.90
N PRO A 414 -12.94 -1.74 33.86
CA PRO A 414 -12.89 -0.37 33.35
C PRO A 414 -13.19 -0.24 31.85
N LEU A 415 -13.07 -1.34 31.08
CA LEU A 415 -13.42 -1.38 29.66
C LEU A 415 -14.93 -1.49 29.48
N LEU A 416 -15.59 -2.27 30.35
CA LEU A 416 -17.02 -2.59 30.28
C LEU A 416 -17.91 -1.59 31.02
N ILE A 417 -17.46 -1.08 32.17
CA ILE A 417 -18.20 -0.20 33.07
C ILE A 417 -17.71 1.23 32.85
N ARG A 418 -18.26 1.87 31.82
CA ARG A 418 -17.98 3.28 31.50
C ARG A 418 -19.30 4.06 31.44
N GLU A 419 -19.45 5.02 32.35
CA GLU A 419 -20.61 5.89 32.36
C GLU A 419 -20.44 7.01 31.32
N GLY A 420 -21.41 7.13 30.41
CA GLY A 420 -21.47 8.23 29.43
C GLY A 420 -20.56 8.08 28.20
N ASP A 421 -19.60 7.14 28.22
CA ASP A 421 -18.69 6.90 27.10
C ASP A 421 -18.44 5.39 26.83
N PRO A 422 -19.39 4.72 26.17
CA PRO A 422 -19.29 3.29 25.85
C PRO A 422 -18.12 2.98 24.91
N TRP A 423 -17.48 1.81 25.07
CA TRP A 423 -16.36 1.37 24.22
C TRP A 423 -16.68 1.36 22.71
N LEU A 424 -15.91 2.07 21.89
CA LEU A 424 -16.19 2.33 20.47
C LEU A 424 -17.52 3.06 20.22
N SER A 425 -17.86 4.03 21.06
CA SER A 425 -18.96 4.95 20.79
C SER A 425 -18.67 5.73 19.51
N ALA A 426 -19.71 6.03 18.73
CA ALA A 426 -19.61 7.01 17.68
C ALA A 426 -19.87 8.39 18.30
N ALA A 427 -18.99 9.37 18.06
CA ALA A 427 -19.38 10.75 18.22
C ALA A 427 -20.56 11.04 17.26
N GLN A 428 -21.37 12.06 17.54
CA GLN A 428 -22.44 12.48 16.61
C GLN A 428 -21.82 12.77 15.24
N GLU A 429 -21.89 11.80 14.31
CA GLU A 429 -21.48 12.02 12.94
C GLU A 429 -22.40 13.09 12.34
N SER A 430 -21.76 14.03 11.64
CA SER A 430 -22.39 15.21 11.04
C SER A 430 -23.69 14.84 10.33
N THR A 431 -24.75 15.62 10.62
CA THR A 431 -26.05 15.56 9.95
C THR A 431 -25.89 15.41 8.43
N PHE A 432 -26.01 14.18 7.93
CA PHE A 432 -26.09 13.93 6.50
C PHE A 432 -27.43 14.51 6.03
N SER A 433 -27.42 15.78 5.61
CA SER A 433 -28.62 16.51 5.20
C SER A 433 -28.97 16.18 3.75
N SER A 434 -29.22 14.92 3.45
CA SER A 434 -29.79 14.52 2.18
C SER A 434 -31.31 14.52 2.30
N THR A 435 -32.00 15.20 1.38
CA THR A 435 -33.46 15.11 1.21
C THR A 435 -33.87 13.86 0.40
N GLU A 436 -32.92 13.07 -0.08
CA GLU A 436 -33.09 11.86 -0.89
C GLU A 436 -32.85 10.58 -0.08
N HIS A 437 -33.32 9.44 -0.59
CA HIS A 437 -33.11 8.13 0.02
C HIS A 437 -31.61 7.80 0.10
N VAL A 438 -31.09 7.69 1.32
CA VAL A 438 -29.70 7.29 1.58
C VAL A 438 -29.67 5.80 1.86
N PHE A 439 -28.77 5.07 1.21
CA PHE A 439 -28.50 3.67 1.48
C PHE A 439 -27.22 3.53 2.27
N LEU A 440 -27.10 2.42 2.99
CA LEU A 440 -25.88 1.94 3.59
C LEU A 440 -25.42 0.72 2.82
N GLU A 441 -24.13 0.65 2.55
CA GLU A 441 -23.48 -0.50 1.93
C GLU A 441 -22.35 -0.97 2.85
N LEU A 442 -22.29 -2.29 3.06
CA LEU A 442 -21.24 -2.97 3.80
C LEU A 442 -20.68 -4.08 2.92
N HIS A 443 -19.36 -4.05 2.74
CA HIS A 443 -18.62 -5.03 1.98
C HIS A 443 -17.62 -5.73 2.88
N ALA A 444 -17.63 -7.05 2.88
CA ALA A 444 -16.69 -7.86 3.64
C ALA A 444 -16.10 -8.96 2.77
N VAL A 445 -14.81 -9.22 2.96
CA VAL A 445 -14.17 -10.44 2.46
C VAL A 445 -13.97 -11.35 3.65
N ALA A 446 -14.44 -12.59 3.55
CA ALA A 446 -14.43 -13.52 4.67
C ALA A 446 -14.15 -14.96 4.24
N MET A 447 -13.76 -15.78 5.20
CA MET A 447 -13.68 -17.23 5.03
C MET A 447 -14.73 -17.92 5.87
N LEU A 448 -15.14 -19.10 5.43
CA LEU A 448 -16.05 -19.94 6.18
C LEU A 448 -15.24 -20.90 7.05
N CYS A 449 -15.34 -20.76 8.36
CA CYS A 449 -14.60 -21.59 9.31
C CYS A 449 -15.56 -22.46 10.11
N LEU A 450 -15.23 -23.76 10.21
CA LEU A 450 -15.92 -24.70 11.09
C LEU A 450 -15.61 -24.37 12.57
N PRO A 451 -16.40 -24.89 13.53
CA PRO A 451 -16.06 -24.81 14.95
C PRO A 451 -14.69 -25.40 15.30
N SER A 452 -14.18 -26.31 14.46
CA SER A 452 -12.83 -26.88 14.55
C SER A 452 -11.72 -25.92 14.10
N ARG A 453 -12.07 -24.74 13.57
CA ARG A 453 -11.19 -23.73 12.94
C ARG A 453 -10.62 -24.16 11.58
N GLU A 454 -11.14 -25.24 11.03
CA GLU A 454 -10.83 -25.65 9.66
C GLU A 454 -11.61 -24.79 8.66
N CYS A 455 -10.92 -24.27 7.65
CA CYS A 455 -11.52 -23.48 6.59
C CYS A 455 -12.28 -24.39 5.60
N VAL A 456 -13.50 -23.98 5.25
CA VAL A 456 -14.35 -24.60 4.25
C VAL A 456 -14.15 -23.89 2.93
N THR A 457 -13.71 -24.62 1.90
CA THR A 457 -13.63 -24.07 0.55
C THR A 457 -15.05 -23.75 0.05
N PRO A 458 -15.36 -22.48 -0.25
CA PRO A 458 -16.70 -22.10 -0.66
C PRO A 458 -17.03 -22.64 -2.06
N ASP A 459 -18.29 -22.97 -2.28
CA ASP A 459 -18.84 -23.25 -3.60
C ASP A 459 -20.13 -22.44 -3.82
N ALA A 460 -20.73 -22.55 -5.02
CA ALA A 460 -21.96 -21.83 -5.33
C ALA A 460 -23.14 -22.21 -4.42
N THR A 461 -23.16 -23.43 -3.89
CA THR A 461 -24.19 -23.90 -2.95
C THR A 461 -24.02 -23.23 -1.60
N HIS A 462 -22.79 -23.14 -1.10
CA HIS A 462 -22.47 -22.42 0.13
C HIS A 462 -22.85 -20.94 0.01
N CYS A 463 -22.53 -20.29 -1.11
CA CYS A 463 -22.88 -18.88 -1.35
C CYS A 463 -24.41 -18.65 -1.36
N ALA A 464 -25.16 -19.51 -2.05
CA ALA A 464 -26.62 -19.42 -2.09
C ALA A 464 -27.27 -19.69 -0.73
N ALA A 465 -26.78 -20.71 0.00
CA ALA A 465 -27.26 -21.04 1.34
C ALA A 465 -26.96 -19.91 2.34
N LEU A 466 -25.75 -19.34 2.30
CA LEU A 466 -25.35 -18.22 3.14
C LEU A 466 -26.17 -16.97 2.84
N THR A 467 -26.40 -16.66 1.56
CA THR A 467 -27.28 -15.56 1.13
C THR A 467 -28.67 -15.70 1.75
N SER A 468 -29.28 -16.89 1.62
CA SER A 468 -30.60 -17.19 2.21
C SER A 468 -30.60 -17.08 3.74
N ALA A 469 -29.54 -17.54 4.39
CA ALA A 469 -29.42 -17.52 5.83
C ALA A 469 -29.25 -16.10 6.39
N LEU A 470 -28.49 -15.24 5.69
CA LEU A 470 -28.35 -13.83 6.02
C LEU A 470 -29.68 -13.08 5.86
N TYR A 471 -30.48 -13.34 4.82
CA TYR A 471 -31.85 -12.80 4.74
C TYR A 471 -32.74 -13.27 5.90
N SER A 472 -32.53 -14.50 6.36
CA SER A 472 -33.33 -15.12 7.44
C SER A 472 -32.93 -14.67 8.85
N SER A 473 -31.87 -13.86 8.98
CA SER A 473 -31.47 -13.24 10.26
C SER A 473 -32.46 -12.15 10.71
N VAL A 474 -33.24 -11.61 9.78
CA VAL A 474 -34.20 -10.52 10.02
C VAL A 474 -35.59 -10.92 9.53
N SER A 475 -36.63 -10.22 9.99
CA SER A 475 -38.00 -10.51 9.55
C SER A 475 -38.25 -10.09 8.10
N GLU A 476 -39.17 -10.76 7.41
CA GLU A 476 -39.57 -10.40 6.03
C GLU A 476 -40.03 -8.94 5.93
N GLU A 477 -40.67 -8.42 6.99
CA GLU A 477 -41.06 -7.02 7.06
C GLU A 477 -39.83 -6.10 7.02
N VAL A 478 -38.77 -6.40 7.76
CA VAL A 478 -37.53 -5.60 7.74
C VAL A 478 -36.88 -5.66 6.36
N VAL A 479 -36.82 -6.85 5.73
CA VAL A 479 -36.26 -7.00 4.38
C VAL A 479 -36.99 -6.09 3.37
N LEU A 480 -38.33 -6.09 3.40
CA LEU A 480 -39.15 -5.30 2.49
C LEU A 480 -39.10 -3.80 2.80
N HIS A 481 -39.23 -3.38 4.06
CA HIS A 481 -39.27 -1.95 4.42
C HIS A 481 -37.91 -1.28 4.30
N ARG A 482 -36.83 -2.01 4.59
CA ARG A 482 -35.46 -1.50 4.54
C ARG A 482 -34.78 -1.76 3.21
N HIS A 483 -35.50 -2.36 2.24
CA HIS A 483 -34.93 -2.78 0.95
C HIS A 483 -33.59 -3.53 1.13
N LEU A 484 -33.53 -4.46 2.10
CA LEU A 484 -32.30 -5.19 2.38
C LEU A 484 -31.95 -6.03 1.15
N HIS A 485 -30.72 -5.86 0.69
CA HIS A 485 -30.10 -6.66 -0.35
C HIS A 485 -28.87 -7.34 0.22
N VAL A 486 -28.76 -8.64 -0.03
CA VAL A 486 -27.63 -9.48 0.33
C VAL A 486 -27.16 -10.18 -0.92
N ASP A 487 -25.85 -10.09 -1.18
CA ASP A 487 -25.16 -10.83 -2.22
C ASP A 487 -23.91 -11.48 -1.65
N VAL A 488 -23.68 -12.74 -2.03
CA VAL A 488 -22.52 -13.53 -1.61
C VAL A 488 -21.94 -14.24 -2.82
N THR A 489 -20.68 -13.96 -3.11
CA THR A 489 -19.96 -14.55 -4.24
C THR A 489 -18.62 -15.11 -3.80
N ILE A 490 -18.09 -16.09 -4.55
CA ILE A 490 -16.71 -16.55 -4.34
C ILE A 490 -15.78 -15.43 -4.81
N SER A 491 -14.77 -15.10 -4.00
CA SER A 491 -13.86 -14.01 -4.31
C SER A 491 -13.05 -14.31 -5.58
N SER A 492 -12.92 -13.30 -6.45
CA SER A 492 -12.10 -13.42 -7.66
C SER A 492 -10.60 -13.41 -7.38
N GLU A 493 -10.19 -12.85 -6.23
CA GLU A 493 -8.78 -12.75 -5.82
C GLU A 493 -8.29 -14.02 -5.13
N ASP A 494 -9.12 -14.60 -4.26
CA ASP A 494 -8.83 -15.85 -3.56
C ASP A 494 -10.04 -16.79 -3.55
N SER A 495 -9.91 -17.93 -4.23
CA SER A 495 -10.96 -18.95 -4.31
C SER A 495 -11.33 -19.59 -2.96
N SER A 496 -10.56 -19.36 -1.89
CA SER A 496 -10.88 -19.79 -0.53
C SER A 496 -11.75 -18.80 0.25
N CYS A 497 -11.91 -17.57 -0.26
CA CYS A 497 -12.68 -16.51 0.36
C CYS A 497 -14.03 -16.29 -0.35
N ILE A 498 -14.95 -15.67 0.37
CA ILE A 498 -16.21 -15.14 -0.14
C ILE A 498 -16.22 -13.61 -0.01
N ASP A 499 -16.84 -12.96 -0.98
CA ASP A 499 -17.19 -11.55 -0.93
C ASP A 499 -18.66 -11.45 -0.52
N VAL A 500 -18.94 -10.73 0.56
CA VAL A 500 -20.28 -10.50 1.10
C VAL A 500 -20.61 -9.02 0.95
N THR A 501 -21.69 -8.73 0.25
CA THR A 501 -22.21 -7.36 0.07
C THR A 501 -23.60 -7.26 0.69
N LEU A 502 -23.75 -6.33 1.63
CA LEU A 502 -25.04 -6.00 2.25
C LEU A 502 -25.39 -4.56 1.92
N ARG A 503 -26.64 -4.30 1.52
CA ARG A 503 -27.17 -2.96 1.28
C ARG A 503 -28.54 -2.78 1.90
N CYS A 504 -28.81 -1.67 2.57
CA CYS A 504 -30.15 -1.34 3.05
C CYS A 504 -30.42 0.16 3.03
N LEU A 505 -31.69 0.56 3.06
CA LEU A 505 -32.12 1.93 3.26
C LEU A 505 -31.73 2.38 4.67
N ALA A 506 -31.02 3.50 4.79
CA ALA A 506 -30.61 4.09 6.06
C ALA A 506 -31.81 4.74 6.76
N VAL A 507 -31.94 4.54 8.08
CA VAL A 507 -32.92 5.27 8.91
C VAL A 507 -32.23 5.84 10.15
N GLU A 508 -32.96 6.64 10.92
CA GLU A 508 -32.47 7.18 12.19
C GLU A 508 -32.02 6.05 13.12
N GLY A 509 -30.78 6.16 13.63
CA GLY A 509 -30.10 5.12 14.41
C GLY A 509 -29.01 4.36 13.64
N ASP A 510 -29.10 4.23 12.31
CA ASP A 510 -28.05 3.60 11.49
C ASP A 510 -26.99 4.63 11.04
N GLY A 511 -26.39 5.35 12.00
CA GLY A 511 -25.43 6.41 11.68
C GLY A 511 -26.05 7.75 11.25
N LEU A 512 -27.38 7.79 11.14
CA LEU A 512 -28.15 9.01 11.00
C LEU A 512 -28.78 9.41 12.34
N GLY A 513 -28.65 10.67 12.73
CA GLY A 513 -29.30 11.19 13.94
C GLY A 513 -28.64 10.75 15.25
N LEU A 514 -29.43 10.54 16.31
CA LEU A 514 -28.91 10.15 17.62
C LEU A 514 -28.64 8.63 17.70
N HIS A 515 -27.44 8.25 18.14
CA HIS A 515 -27.02 6.84 18.29
C HIS A 515 -27.21 6.35 19.73
N GLU A 516 -28.44 6.05 20.13
CA GLU A 516 -28.72 5.62 21.51
C GLU A 516 -28.08 4.24 21.84
N ALA A 517 -28.04 3.31 20.88
CA ALA A 517 -27.53 1.94 21.12
C ALA A 517 -26.04 1.73 20.77
N ASN A 518 -25.48 2.53 19.85
CA ASN A 518 -24.13 2.35 19.29
C ASN A 518 -23.88 0.91 18.79
N ASP A 519 -24.87 0.27 18.17
CA ASP A 519 -24.83 -1.15 17.81
C ASP A 519 -24.57 -1.40 16.31
N GLY A 520 -24.38 -0.32 15.55
CA GLY A 520 -24.12 -0.36 14.10
C GLY A 520 -25.34 -0.68 13.25
N GLY A 521 -26.53 -0.73 13.86
CA GLY A 521 -27.79 -0.87 13.14
C GLY A 521 -28.00 -2.21 12.44
N LEU A 522 -28.78 -2.18 11.37
CA LEU A 522 -29.25 -3.38 10.67
C LEU A 522 -28.10 -4.20 10.06
N LEU A 523 -27.19 -3.55 9.31
CA LEU A 523 -26.13 -4.26 8.59
C LEU A 523 -25.13 -4.92 9.55
N ALA A 524 -24.79 -4.24 10.66
CA ALA A 524 -23.94 -4.81 11.70
C ALA A 524 -24.61 -6.01 12.39
N THR A 525 -25.94 -5.98 12.58
CA THR A 525 -26.69 -7.10 13.16
C THR A 525 -26.62 -8.34 12.27
N VAL A 526 -26.97 -8.18 10.98
CA VAL A 526 -26.96 -9.29 10.00
C VAL A 526 -25.55 -9.89 9.87
N MET A 527 -24.52 -9.03 9.79
CA MET A 527 -23.13 -9.46 9.69
C MET A 527 -22.65 -10.17 10.98
N ALA A 528 -23.07 -9.69 12.15
CA ALA A 528 -22.71 -10.30 13.43
C ALA A 528 -23.23 -11.75 13.57
N ASP A 529 -24.42 -12.06 13.07
CA ASP A 529 -24.98 -13.42 13.14
C ASP A 529 -24.15 -14.41 12.30
N GLY A 530 -23.71 -13.98 11.12
CA GLY A 530 -22.79 -14.76 10.27
C GLY A 530 -21.41 -14.89 10.89
N PHE A 531 -20.89 -13.82 11.49
CA PHE A 531 -19.62 -13.83 12.21
C PHE A 531 -19.64 -14.81 13.39
N LYS A 532 -20.71 -14.82 14.19
CA LYS A 532 -20.87 -15.70 15.36
C LYS A 532 -21.16 -17.15 14.97
N GLY A 533 -21.46 -17.43 13.71
CA GLY A 533 -21.84 -18.74 13.21
C GLY A 533 -23.20 -19.21 13.72
N GLU A 534 -24.12 -18.27 13.88
CA GLU A 534 -25.47 -18.47 14.44
C GLU A 534 -26.59 -18.25 13.41
N LEU A 535 -26.24 -18.30 12.12
CA LEU A 535 -27.20 -18.13 11.05
C LEU A 535 -28.21 -19.29 11.00
N ASN A 536 -29.49 -18.94 11.09
CA ASN A 536 -30.59 -19.85 10.89
C ASN A 536 -30.53 -20.44 9.48
N GLN A 537 -30.81 -21.74 9.36
CA GLN A 537 -30.82 -22.46 8.07
C GLN A 537 -29.46 -22.57 7.36
N PHE A 538 -28.37 -22.17 8.01
CA PHE A 538 -27.01 -22.48 7.57
C PHE A 538 -26.41 -23.64 8.36
N GLN A 539 -25.21 -24.07 7.99
CA GLN A 539 -24.50 -25.10 8.73
C GLN A 539 -24.16 -24.61 10.14
N SER A 540 -24.70 -25.29 11.15
CA SER A 540 -24.55 -24.92 12.56
C SER A 540 -23.09 -24.75 12.96
N GLY A 541 -22.74 -23.58 13.49
CA GLY A 541 -21.42 -23.25 14.00
C GLY A 541 -20.38 -22.91 12.93
N VAL A 542 -20.74 -22.88 11.64
CA VAL A 542 -19.87 -22.30 10.62
C VAL A 542 -19.91 -20.78 10.75
N ALA A 543 -18.78 -20.18 11.08
CA ALA A 543 -18.60 -18.75 11.29
C ALA A 543 -17.89 -18.10 10.10
N MET A 544 -18.15 -16.82 9.88
CA MET A 544 -17.39 -16.01 8.92
C MET A 544 -16.19 -15.36 9.61
N GLU A 545 -14.97 -15.72 9.23
CA GLU A 545 -13.76 -15.00 9.65
C GLU A 545 -13.49 -13.85 8.67
N ILE A 546 -13.71 -12.63 9.14
CA ILE A 546 -13.68 -11.43 8.29
C ILE A 546 -12.25 -10.95 8.13
N SER A 547 -11.72 -11.01 6.92
CA SER A 547 -10.35 -10.58 6.60
C SER A 547 -10.25 -9.11 6.23
N ARG A 548 -11.31 -8.57 5.64
CA ARG A 548 -11.45 -7.16 5.25
C ARG A 548 -12.90 -6.75 5.41
N ILE A 549 -13.14 -5.53 5.91
CA ILE A 549 -14.48 -4.96 5.98
C ILE A 549 -14.46 -3.45 5.76
N ASP A 550 -15.41 -2.97 4.98
CA ASP A 550 -15.62 -1.56 4.67
C ASP A 550 -17.14 -1.27 4.68
N ALA A 551 -17.52 -0.06 5.08
CA ALA A 551 -18.91 0.40 5.00
C ALA A 551 -18.97 1.88 4.60
N TRP A 552 -19.96 2.26 3.80
CA TRP A 552 -20.18 3.63 3.32
C TRP A 552 -21.67 3.90 3.08
N TYR A 553 -22.01 5.18 3.02
CA TYR A 553 -23.33 5.61 2.54
C TYR A 553 -23.34 5.58 1.01
N SER A 554 -24.45 5.21 0.37
CA SER A 554 -24.62 5.28 -1.09
C SER A 554 -25.94 5.90 -1.49
N ASP A 555 -26.01 6.40 -2.72
CA ASP A 555 -27.24 6.89 -3.34
C ASP A 555 -27.98 5.75 -4.08
N ASP A 556 -29.14 6.07 -4.69
CA ASP A 556 -29.89 5.14 -5.53
C ASP A 556 -29.05 4.55 -6.69
N ASN A 557 -28.02 5.27 -7.16
CA ASN A 557 -27.16 4.88 -8.29
C ASN A 557 -25.92 4.08 -7.85
N HIS A 558 -25.82 3.66 -6.59
CA HIS A 558 -24.65 2.98 -6.03
C HIS A 558 -23.35 3.81 -6.08
N VAL A 559 -23.46 5.13 -6.08
CA VAL A 559 -22.29 6.01 -5.93
C VAL A 559 -21.89 6.02 -4.46
N ALA A 560 -20.66 5.59 -4.18
CA ALA A 560 -20.12 5.57 -2.83
C ALA A 560 -19.93 7.00 -2.29
N GLY A 561 -20.56 7.25 -1.14
CA GLY A 561 -20.45 8.46 -0.33
C GLY A 561 -19.42 8.29 0.80
N PRO A 562 -19.55 9.06 1.90
CA PRO A 562 -18.58 9.00 2.98
C PRO A 562 -18.61 7.64 3.71
N PRO A 563 -17.50 7.26 4.38
CA PRO A 563 -17.44 6.04 5.18
C PRO A 563 -18.50 6.03 6.29
N ALA A 564 -19.17 4.90 6.47
CA ALA A 564 -20.15 4.66 7.51
C ALA A 564 -19.48 3.91 8.67
N ILE A 565 -18.56 4.59 9.37
CA ILE A 565 -17.66 3.99 10.36
C ILE A 565 -18.46 3.40 11.53
N HIS A 566 -19.58 4.02 11.89
CA HIS A 566 -20.50 3.55 12.93
C HIS A 566 -20.95 2.09 12.72
N VAL A 567 -21.16 1.64 11.47
CA VAL A 567 -21.60 0.26 11.18
C VAL A 567 -20.54 -0.73 11.62
N VAL A 568 -19.27 -0.46 11.26
CA VAL A 568 -18.15 -1.36 11.57
C VAL A 568 -17.81 -1.30 13.06
N ARG A 569 -17.86 -0.12 13.70
CA ARG A 569 -17.69 0.01 15.17
C ARG A 569 -18.76 -0.78 15.91
N GLY A 570 -20.02 -0.67 15.48
CA GLY A 570 -21.13 -1.42 16.04
C GLY A 570 -21.02 -2.93 15.85
N LEU A 571 -20.55 -3.38 14.67
CA LEU A 571 -20.22 -4.79 14.44
C LEU A 571 -19.13 -5.27 15.42
N CYS A 572 -18.04 -4.52 15.58
CA CYS A 572 -17.01 -4.84 16.54
C CYS A 572 -17.57 -4.89 17.97
N ARG A 573 -18.48 -3.99 18.37
CA ARG A 573 -19.17 -4.05 19.68
C ARG A 573 -20.01 -5.32 19.82
N ARG A 574 -20.81 -5.68 18.80
CA ARG A 574 -21.64 -6.90 18.76
C ARG A 574 -20.82 -8.17 18.86
N CYS A 575 -19.58 -8.17 18.39
CA CYS A 575 -18.71 -9.34 18.38
C CYS A 575 -17.78 -9.40 19.60
N CYS A 576 -17.16 -8.28 19.98
CA CYS A 576 -16.12 -8.23 21.02
C CYS A 576 -16.69 -8.15 22.43
N ILE A 577 -17.71 -7.30 22.69
CA ILE A 577 -18.23 -7.11 24.06
C ILE A 577 -18.78 -8.42 24.65
N PRO A 578 -19.62 -9.19 23.94
CA PRO A 578 -20.07 -10.48 24.43
C PRO A 578 -18.91 -11.44 24.74
N GLU A 579 -17.88 -11.48 23.90
CA GLU A 579 -16.72 -12.33 24.14
C GLU A 579 -15.89 -11.87 25.34
N ILE A 580 -15.72 -10.56 25.58
CA ILE A 580 -15.09 -10.05 26.80
C ILE A 580 -15.82 -10.57 28.03
N ILE A 581 -17.15 -10.47 28.04
CA ILE A 581 -17.99 -10.90 29.16
C ILE A 581 -17.88 -12.41 29.38
N LEU A 582 -18.01 -13.22 28.32
CA LEU A 582 -17.93 -14.68 28.42
C LEU A 582 -16.55 -15.13 28.91
N ARG A 583 -15.48 -14.50 28.42
CA ARG A 583 -14.11 -14.78 28.88
C ARG A 583 -13.90 -14.36 30.33
N CYS A 584 -14.46 -13.23 30.77
CA CYS A 584 -14.43 -12.84 32.17
C CYS A 584 -15.19 -13.84 33.05
N MET A 585 -16.34 -14.34 32.61
CA MET A 585 -17.08 -15.38 33.32
C MET A 585 -16.29 -16.69 33.44
N GLN A 586 -15.55 -17.09 32.39
CA GLN A 586 -14.63 -18.23 32.44
C GLN A 586 -13.52 -18.04 33.48
N VAL A 587 -12.85 -16.89 33.46
CA VAL A 587 -11.76 -16.56 34.40
C VAL A 587 -12.28 -16.48 35.83
N ALA A 588 -13.47 -15.94 36.04
CA ALA A 588 -14.08 -15.88 37.35
C ALA A 588 -14.49 -17.27 37.86
N GLY A 589 -14.94 -18.17 36.97
CA GLY A 589 -15.13 -19.59 37.26
C GLY A 589 -13.87 -20.25 37.81
N TYR A 590 -12.74 -20.01 37.15
CA TYR A 590 -11.43 -20.49 37.59
C TYR A 590 -11.03 -19.95 38.97
N LEU A 591 -11.19 -18.64 39.20
CA LEU A 591 -10.85 -18.02 40.48
C LEU A 591 -11.75 -18.48 41.63
N SER A 592 -13.04 -18.72 41.38
CA SER A 592 -13.97 -19.28 42.36
C SER A 592 -13.52 -20.67 42.82
N GLN A 593 -13.06 -21.52 41.90
CA GLN A 593 -12.49 -22.84 42.24
C GLN A 593 -11.19 -22.73 43.05
N ALA A 594 -10.43 -21.65 42.86
CA ALA A 594 -9.23 -21.34 43.64
C ALA A 594 -9.53 -20.67 45.00
N GLY A 595 -10.81 -20.48 45.36
CA GLY A 595 -11.25 -19.90 46.63
C GLY A 595 -11.24 -18.36 46.68
N ASP A 596 -11.26 -17.68 45.53
CA ASP A 596 -11.34 -16.22 45.44
C ASP A 596 -12.79 -15.69 45.40
N SER A 597 -12.97 -14.39 45.64
CA SER A 597 -14.28 -13.73 45.69
C SER A 597 -14.99 -13.67 44.32
N VAL A 598 -16.31 -13.85 44.35
CA VAL A 598 -17.21 -13.87 43.17
C VAL A 598 -17.79 -12.46 42.88
N GLU A 599 -17.36 -11.41 43.58
CA GLU A 599 -17.85 -10.02 43.41
C GLU A 599 -17.80 -9.52 41.96
N THR A 600 -16.82 -9.97 41.18
CA THR A 600 -16.71 -9.58 39.76
C THR A 600 -17.85 -10.17 38.92
N CYS A 601 -18.31 -11.39 39.23
CA CYS A 601 -19.43 -12.01 38.53
C CYS A 601 -20.74 -11.27 38.78
N GLU A 602 -20.99 -10.81 40.01
CA GLU A 602 -22.19 -10.04 40.35
C GLU A 602 -22.26 -8.76 39.52
N LYS A 603 -21.11 -8.06 39.39
CA LYS A 603 -21.00 -6.86 38.53
C LYS A 603 -21.25 -7.18 37.06
N LEU A 604 -20.76 -8.31 36.55
CA LEU A 604 -21.00 -8.73 35.16
C LEU A 604 -22.48 -9.09 34.92
N ILE A 605 -23.15 -9.71 35.89
CA ILE A 605 -24.58 -10.01 35.82
C ILE A 605 -25.40 -8.72 35.82
N GLU A 606 -25.09 -7.79 36.73
CA GLU A 606 -25.73 -6.47 36.78
C GLU A 606 -25.52 -5.71 35.47
N LEU A 607 -24.31 -5.74 34.93
CA LEU A 607 -23.95 -5.12 33.66
C LEU A 607 -24.78 -5.66 32.49
N VAL A 608 -24.93 -6.99 32.38
CA VAL A 608 -25.74 -7.61 31.31
C VAL A 608 -27.23 -7.39 31.51
N ALA A 609 -27.71 -7.38 32.76
CA ALA A 609 -29.13 -7.21 33.09
C ALA A 609 -29.61 -5.76 33.02
N SER A 610 -28.71 -4.79 33.20
CA SER A 610 -29.04 -3.37 33.23
C SER A 610 -29.40 -2.84 31.84
N SER A 611 -30.53 -2.14 31.75
CA SER A 611 -30.95 -1.43 30.54
C SER A 611 -30.00 -0.29 30.19
N ASP A 612 -29.30 0.28 31.17
CA ASP A 612 -28.53 1.52 31.01
C ASP A 612 -27.26 1.29 30.18
N TYR A 613 -26.69 0.08 30.25
CA TYR A 613 -25.52 -0.30 29.45
C TYR A 613 -25.92 -0.91 28.10
N GLY A 614 -27.17 -1.33 27.93
CA GLY A 614 -27.69 -1.93 26.71
C GLY A 614 -27.10 -3.29 26.35
N ILE A 615 -26.12 -3.83 27.06
CA ILE A 615 -25.31 -4.99 26.61
C ILE A 615 -26.13 -6.22 26.21
N LEU A 616 -27.29 -6.46 26.82
CA LEU A 616 -28.16 -7.59 26.50
C LEU A 616 -28.49 -7.73 25.00
N HIS A 617 -28.65 -6.62 24.26
CA HIS A 617 -28.99 -6.65 22.83
C HIS A 617 -27.79 -7.02 21.93
N LEU A 618 -26.57 -7.00 22.46
CA LEU A 618 -25.35 -7.37 21.74
C LEU A 618 -25.10 -8.88 21.80
N LEU A 619 -25.59 -9.57 22.84
CA LEU A 619 -25.47 -11.01 22.98
C LEU A 619 -26.39 -11.72 22.00
N SER A 620 -25.85 -12.71 21.30
CA SER A 620 -26.66 -13.64 20.54
C SER A 620 -27.40 -14.61 21.47
N GLN A 621 -28.38 -15.34 20.94
CA GLN A 621 -29.13 -16.32 21.74
C GLN A 621 -28.19 -17.39 22.32
N ARG A 622 -27.21 -17.88 21.55
CA ARG A 622 -26.28 -18.90 22.02
C ARG A 622 -25.30 -18.35 23.05
N GLN A 623 -24.78 -17.14 22.84
CA GLN A 623 -23.92 -16.47 23.82
C GLN A 623 -24.65 -16.21 25.13
N LEU A 624 -25.92 -15.83 25.09
CA LEU A 624 -26.74 -15.67 26.29
C LEU A 624 -26.97 -17.00 27.01
N GLN A 625 -27.22 -18.09 26.27
CA GLN A 625 -27.32 -19.43 26.87
C GLN A 625 -26.01 -19.87 27.53
N GLU A 626 -24.87 -19.61 26.89
CA GLU A 626 -23.56 -19.88 27.45
C GLU A 626 -23.31 -19.06 28.72
N PHE A 627 -23.61 -17.77 28.68
CA PHE A 627 -23.50 -16.87 29.84
C PHE A 627 -24.30 -17.37 31.04
N LEU A 628 -25.58 -17.75 30.81
CA LEU A 628 -26.44 -18.31 31.86
C LEU A 628 -25.94 -19.65 32.39
N SER A 629 -25.33 -20.49 31.54
CA SER A 629 -24.71 -21.74 31.99
C SER A 629 -23.50 -21.46 32.89
N LEU A 630 -22.60 -20.56 32.48
CA LEU A 630 -21.44 -20.17 33.27
C LEU A 630 -21.86 -19.56 34.62
N GLN A 631 -22.87 -18.70 34.63
CA GLN A 631 -23.45 -18.15 35.85
C GLN A 631 -23.97 -19.25 36.78
N ARG A 632 -24.74 -20.20 36.25
CA ARG A 632 -25.27 -21.31 37.05
C ARG A 632 -24.15 -22.14 37.66
N ASP A 633 -23.15 -22.48 36.86
CA ASP A 633 -22.06 -23.35 37.30
C ASP A 633 -21.22 -22.66 38.39
N LEU A 634 -20.99 -21.35 38.27
CA LEU A 634 -20.38 -20.51 39.31
C LEU A 634 -21.16 -20.52 40.63
N MET A 635 -22.47 -20.27 40.58
CA MET A 635 -23.32 -20.25 41.77
C MET A 635 -23.38 -21.62 42.46
N LEU A 636 -23.40 -22.70 41.68
CA LEU A 636 -23.35 -24.06 42.23
C LEU A 636 -22.04 -24.33 42.98
N HIS A 637 -20.89 -23.91 42.44
CA HIS A 637 -19.60 -24.07 43.12
C HIS A 637 -19.56 -23.29 44.44
N GLN A 638 -20.08 -22.05 44.44
CA GLN A 638 -20.16 -21.25 45.66
C GLN A 638 -21.00 -21.94 46.74
N MET A 639 -22.17 -22.48 46.38
CA MET A 639 -23.01 -23.21 47.33
C MET A 639 -22.31 -24.45 47.91
N ILE A 640 -21.53 -25.17 47.09
CA ILE A 640 -20.76 -26.34 47.55
C ILE A 640 -19.69 -25.91 48.56
N LEU A 641 -18.95 -24.83 48.28
CA LEU A 641 -17.93 -24.30 49.19
C LEU A 641 -18.53 -23.81 50.51
N GLU A 642 -19.70 -23.18 50.47
CA GLU A 642 -20.45 -22.77 51.67
C GLU A 642 -20.90 -23.98 52.50
N GLU A 643 -21.39 -25.06 51.86
CA GLU A 643 -21.77 -26.30 52.55
C GLU A 643 -20.57 -27.02 53.17
N GLU A 644 -19.44 -27.08 52.46
CA GLU A 644 -18.18 -27.65 52.98
C GLU A 644 -17.64 -26.85 54.17
N ALA A 645 -17.70 -25.52 54.12
CA ALA A 645 -17.30 -24.66 55.23
C ALA A 645 -18.21 -24.88 56.47
N ILE A 646 -19.53 -24.98 56.27
CA ILE A 646 -20.48 -25.25 57.36
C ILE A 646 -20.26 -26.65 57.96
N ALA A 647 -19.91 -27.65 57.13
CA ALA A 647 -19.61 -29.00 57.58
C ALA A 647 -18.27 -29.12 58.33
N MET A 648 -17.31 -28.23 58.06
CA MET A 648 -16.03 -28.16 58.79
C MET A 648 -16.15 -27.41 60.14
N ASP A 649 -17.10 -26.49 60.26
CA ASP A 649 -17.38 -25.73 61.48
C ASP A 649 -18.35 -26.44 62.46
N ALA A 650 -18.99 -27.53 62.03
CA ALA A 650 -19.89 -28.38 62.82
C ALA A 650 -19.18 -29.62 63.38
#